data_AF-A0AAN4R2B7-F1
#
_entry.id   AF-A0AAN4R2B7-F1
#
_cell.length_a   1.000
_cell.length_b   1.000
_cell.length_c   1.000
_cell.angle_alpha   90.00
_cell.angle_beta   90.00
_cell.angle_gamma   90.00
#
_symmetry.space_group_name_H-M   'P 1'
#
loop_
_entity.id
_entity.type
_entity.pdbx_description
1 polymer ?
#
loop_
_entity_poly.entity_id
_entity_poly.type
_entity_poly.pdbx_seq_one_letter_code
_entity_poly.pdbx_strand_id
1 'polypeptide(L)'
;MNAPFAAFRTIAPERSALRQTITDHTRAPEPERVAALSVEATLTPAQEAASRATALKLVEALRRNGTPGLVQGLIREYDLSSQEGVALMCLAEALLRIPDTATRDALIRDKIAKGHWQGHIRKGTPLFVNAATWGLIVSGGFLSTTQARRLPQTLDTLLKRCGEPVIRRGVDMAMRLMGEQFVTGQTITEALKNGRKLEEKGYRYSYDMLGEAAMTAEDAARYYRDYETAIHAIGKASNGLGVYRGPGISIKLSALHPRYTRLQRDRVMAELLPSVTKLAHLACAYDIGFNIDAEEADRLELSLDLLEALCADEALKDWKGIGFVVQAYQKRAPFVLDWVIDLARRSGHRLMVRLVKGAYWDSEIKRAQTDGQSDFPVYTRKIHTDIAYLACARKLLDAPDAIFPQFATHNAQTLASIHAYAGPEFSIEKYEFQCLHGMGEGLYNEVVGPQKLDRPVRIYAPVGTHETLLAYLVRRLLENGANSSFINRIQDPAIPVEALITSPVTLAEQETSRFTVALPPALYGTERQNSRGLDLSDENTLRDLAAVFTATPAPVASEGEAIINPASTTEIVGHIAFLSPQAIDEALTRAASAFPSWRDTGAAQRAALLEKTAEALETETPRLMALIIREAGKTLANAVAEIREAVDFLRYYAAQTRHLGSAAQPLGPVACISPWNFPLAIFIGQIAAALAVGNTVLAKPAEETPLIAQEAVRLMHASGIPQDVIQLIPGDGRAGAQLVAAPGIRAVLFTGSTDVARLIQKQLSDRLNPDGASIPFIAETGGQNALIVDSSALTEQVVTDVLASAFDSAGQRCSALRLLCVQEESADRLLTMLKGAMRELRTGTPEKPESDIGPVISAEAHAMISAHIDAFRAKGHDVFQVTATPEAQSGTFVPPTLIEIGAVSDLEREVFGPVLHVLRYRRETLPDVMAAINSTGYALTFGVHSRIDDTIETLKTQSHAGNIYINRNLVGAVVGVQPFGGHGLSGTGPKAGGPLYLRRLLAERPALSPAFLHNLPAEARLFADWVATTLPTITLPTCNNTPLGTSLSLTGPVGETNTYFLAPRGTVFCAGPTTADLCAQILAALAAGNRCAIPATLLRALPERPPGLEAAVFPMQDNTLIDVALGNGDSSFTAGLLQNLASRKGQIVSLHGPDASGSYPLEWLVLEYACSTNTTAAGGNAALMAQV
;
A
#
# COMPACT_ATOMS: atom_id res chain seq x y z
N MET A 1 20.02 16.50 -30.08
CA MET A 1 19.62 16.42 -28.67
C MET A 1 18.19 16.91 -28.57
N ASN A 2 17.29 16.10 -28.03
CA ASN A 2 15.95 16.58 -27.68
C ASN A 2 16.06 17.49 -26.45
N ALA A 3 15.26 18.55 -26.37
CA ALA A 3 15.24 19.40 -25.18
C ALA A 3 14.75 18.60 -23.95
N PRO A 4 15.26 18.87 -22.74
CA PRO A 4 14.78 18.23 -21.52
C PRO A 4 13.26 18.32 -21.39
N PHE A 5 12.63 17.24 -20.95
CA PHE A 5 11.18 17.12 -20.78
C PHE A 5 10.35 17.44 -22.05
N ALA A 6 10.91 17.26 -23.26
CA ALA A 6 10.17 17.54 -24.50
C ALA A 6 8.83 16.78 -24.62
N ALA A 7 8.74 15.57 -24.04
CA ALA A 7 7.51 14.77 -24.01
C ALA A 7 6.35 15.47 -23.26
N PHE A 8 6.66 16.37 -22.31
CA PHE A 8 5.65 17.12 -21.58
C PHE A 8 4.95 18.19 -22.41
N ARG A 9 5.47 18.57 -23.58
CA ARG A 9 4.80 19.54 -24.46
C ARG A 9 3.48 19.05 -25.02
N THR A 10 3.29 17.73 -25.09
CA THR A 10 2.10 17.08 -25.64
C THR A 10 1.46 16.11 -24.65
N ILE A 11 1.90 16.08 -23.38
CA ILE A 11 1.45 15.10 -22.39
C ILE A 11 -0.03 15.25 -22.05
N ALA A 12 -0.52 16.49 -21.97
CA ALA A 12 -1.91 16.82 -21.72
C ALA A 12 -2.51 17.34 -23.05
N PRO A 13 -3.43 16.60 -23.68
CA PRO A 13 -4.07 17.05 -24.90
C PRO A 13 -4.98 18.25 -24.62
N GLU A 14 -5.25 19.07 -25.65
CA GLU A 14 -6.29 20.10 -25.57
C GLU A 14 -7.65 19.43 -25.31
N ARG A 15 -8.39 19.91 -24.31
CA ARG A 15 -9.66 19.34 -23.87
C ARG A 15 -10.80 20.29 -24.23
N SER A 16 -11.93 19.75 -24.67
CA SER A 16 -13.16 20.53 -24.82
C SER A 16 -13.60 21.10 -23.45
N ALA A 17 -14.40 22.17 -23.46
CA ALA A 17 -14.91 22.77 -22.22
C ALA A 17 -15.64 21.77 -21.30
N LEU A 18 -16.37 20.82 -21.88
CA LEU A 18 -17.05 19.76 -21.14
C LEU A 18 -16.06 18.76 -20.53
N ARG A 19 -15.00 18.36 -21.27
CA ARG A 19 -13.92 17.52 -20.73
C ARG A 19 -13.16 18.23 -19.61
N GLN A 20 -12.87 19.52 -19.78
CA GLN A 20 -12.22 20.31 -18.74
C GLN A 20 -13.08 20.39 -17.47
N THR A 21 -14.40 20.56 -17.61
CA THR A 21 -15.35 20.57 -16.48
C THR A 21 -15.31 19.24 -15.71
N ILE A 22 -15.17 18.10 -16.40
CA ILE A 22 -15.01 16.79 -15.76
C ILE A 22 -13.73 16.77 -14.91
N THR A 23 -12.59 17.16 -15.49
CA THR A 23 -11.29 17.20 -14.80
C THR A 23 -11.36 18.10 -13.55
N ASP A 24 -11.92 19.31 -13.67
CA ASP A 24 -12.02 20.29 -12.59
C ASP A 24 -12.84 19.79 -11.39
N HIS A 25 -13.73 18.82 -11.62
CA HIS A 25 -14.61 18.25 -10.59
C HIS A 25 -14.17 16.87 -10.10
N THR A 26 -12.98 16.38 -10.47
CA THR A 26 -12.44 15.09 -9.99
C THR A 26 -12.50 15.00 -8.47
N ARG A 27 -12.12 16.06 -7.77
CA ARG A 27 -11.98 16.08 -6.29
C ARG A 27 -12.68 17.28 -5.66
N ALA A 28 -13.80 17.71 -6.25
CA ALA A 28 -14.58 18.83 -5.74
C ALA A 28 -15.04 18.59 -4.28
N PRO A 29 -15.19 19.63 -3.46
CA PRO A 29 -15.72 19.49 -2.10
C PRO A 29 -17.10 18.85 -2.07
N GLU A 30 -17.28 17.83 -1.24
CA GLU A 30 -18.50 17.02 -1.21
C GLU A 30 -19.78 17.81 -0.83
N PRO A 31 -19.81 18.69 0.20
CA PRO A 31 -21.05 19.36 0.62
C PRO A 31 -21.72 20.21 -0.47
N GLU A 32 -20.92 20.98 -1.22
CA GLU A 32 -21.42 21.85 -2.28
C GLU A 32 -22.01 21.04 -3.45
N ARG A 33 -21.37 19.91 -3.78
CA ARG A 33 -21.86 18.99 -4.81
C ARG A 33 -23.18 18.36 -4.41
N VAL A 34 -23.30 17.90 -3.17
CA VAL A 34 -24.53 17.26 -2.68
C VAL A 34 -25.69 18.26 -2.64
N ALA A 35 -25.45 19.50 -2.20
CA ALA A 35 -26.49 20.53 -2.18
C ALA A 35 -27.08 20.79 -3.58
N ALA A 36 -26.23 20.93 -4.61
CA ALA A 36 -26.67 21.10 -5.99
C ALA A 36 -27.45 19.88 -6.50
N LEU A 37 -26.93 18.67 -6.26
CA LEU A 37 -27.56 17.42 -6.73
C LEU A 37 -28.88 17.10 -6.02
N SER A 38 -29.03 17.51 -4.75
CA SER A 38 -30.30 17.37 -4.03
C SER A 38 -31.42 18.14 -4.71
N VAL A 39 -31.15 19.33 -5.27
CA VAL A 39 -32.15 20.08 -6.04
C VAL A 39 -32.57 19.32 -7.30
N GLU A 40 -31.61 18.78 -8.04
CA GLU A 40 -31.88 18.00 -9.26
C GLU A 40 -32.65 16.70 -8.97
N ALA A 41 -32.28 16.00 -7.89
CA ALA A 41 -32.88 14.75 -7.43
C ALA A 41 -34.24 14.93 -6.73
N THR A 42 -34.67 16.17 -6.44
CA THR A 42 -35.94 16.39 -5.75
C THR A 42 -37.12 15.97 -6.63
N LEU A 43 -37.97 15.09 -6.09
CA LEU A 43 -39.23 14.67 -6.69
C LEU A 43 -40.29 15.76 -6.46
N THR A 44 -41.12 16.03 -7.47
CA THR A 44 -42.34 16.83 -7.25
C THR A 44 -43.29 16.09 -6.30
N PRO A 45 -44.22 16.77 -5.59
CA PRO A 45 -45.14 16.11 -4.66
C PRO A 45 -45.94 14.94 -5.29
N ALA A 46 -46.33 15.06 -6.56
CA ALA A 46 -47.02 13.99 -7.28
C ALA A 46 -46.10 12.80 -7.57
N GLN A 47 -44.86 13.05 -7.98
CA GLN A 47 -43.87 12.00 -8.21
C GLN A 47 -43.45 11.32 -6.90
N GLU A 48 -43.31 12.07 -5.81
CA GLU A 48 -43.00 11.53 -4.48
C GLU A 48 -44.09 10.56 -4.02
N ALA A 49 -45.37 10.94 -4.15
CA ALA A 49 -46.49 10.06 -3.82
C ALA A 49 -46.48 8.78 -4.67
N ALA A 50 -46.24 8.89 -5.98
CA ALA A 50 -46.17 7.75 -6.90
C ALA A 50 -44.96 6.84 -6.62
N SER A 51 -43.80 7.44 -6.36
CA SER A 51 -42.56 6.75 -5.99
C SER A 51 -42.77 5.97 -4.69
N ARG A 52 -43.28 6.62 -3.64
CA ARG A 52 -43.57 6.00 -2.35
C ARG A 52 -44.53 4.83 -2.47
N ALA A 53 -45.63 4.98 -3.21
CA ALA A 53 -46.60 3.90 -3.44
C ALA A 53 -45.96 2.70 -4.17
N THR A 54 -45.14 2.97 -5.18
CA THR A 54 -44.43 1.93 -5.94
C THR A 54 -43.39 1.22 -5.07
N ALA A 55 -42.55 1.97 -4.35
CA ALA A 55 -41.52 1.44 -3.47
C ALA A 55 -42.12 0.56 -2.36
N LEU A 56 -43.23 1.01 -1.75
CA LEU A 56 -43.95 0.24 -0.73
C LEU A 56 -44.39 -1.13 -1.27
N LYS A 57 -45.05 -1.15 -2.44
CA LYS A 57 -45.50 -2.39 -3.08
C LYS A 57 -44.34 -3.36 -3.37
N LEU A 58 -43.22 -2.83 -3.88
CA LEU A 58 -42.03 -3.63 -4.18
C LEU A 58 -41.38 -4.20 -2.91
N VAL A 59 -41.21 -3.37 -1.87
CA VAL A 59 -40.63 -3.77 -0.58
C VAL A 59 -41.48 -4.82 0.13
N GLU A 60 -42.80 -4.66 0.14
CA GLU A 60 -43.72 -5.65 0.72
C GLU A 60 -43.74 -6.97 -0.06
N ALA A 61 -43.66 -6.92 -1.40
CA ALA A 61 -43.55 -8.12 -2.21
C ALA A 61 -42.23 -8.88 -1.93
N LEU A 62 -41.12 -8.16 -1.85
CA LEU A 62 -39.81 -8.72 -1.49
C LEU A 62 -39.83 -9.39 -0.11
N ARG A 63 -40.39 -8.71 0.91
CA ARG A 63 -40.50 -9.27 2.26
C ARG A 63 -41.40 -10.51 2.35
N ARG A 64 -42.49 -10.55 1.56
CA ARG A 64 -43.42 -11.70 1.55
C ARG A 64 -42.84 -12.94 0.87
N ASN A 65 -42.18 -12.75 -0.27
CA ASN A 65 -41.72 -13.88 -1.10
C ASN A 65 -40.40 -14.47 -0.60
N GLY A 66 -39.65 -13.74 0.23
CA GLY A 66 -38.29 -14.10 0.64
C GLY A 66 -37.32 -14.11 -0.54
N THR A 67 -36.02 -14.24 -0.26
CA THR A 67 -35.00 -14.44 -1.29
C THR A 67 -34.71 -15.95 -1.38
N PRO A 68 -34.94 -16.63 -2.51
CA PRO A 68 -34.69 -18.07 -2.62
C PRO A 68 -33.19 -18.37 -2.58
N GLY A 69 -32.72 -19.22 -1.66
CA GLY A 69 -31.32 -19.64 -1.56
C GLY A 69 -31.16 -21.17 -1.67
N LEU A 70 -30.44 -21.63 -2.69
CA LEU A 70 -30.06 -23.05 -2.92
C LEU A 70 -29.31 -23.67 -1.73
N VAL A 71 -28.62 -22.85 -0.93
CA VAL A 71 -27.84 -23.26 0.25
C VAL A 71 -28.71 -23.91 1.34
N GLN A 72 -30.01 -23.64 1.38
CA GLN A 72 -30.95 -24.31 2.31
C GLN A 72 -31.06 -25.82 2.08
N GLY A 73 -30.73 -26.32 0.88
CA GLY A 73 -30.68 -27.76 0.59
C GLY A 73 -29.51 -28.47 1.29
N LEU A 74 -28.32 -27.86 1.26
CA LEU A 74 -27.10 -28.38 1.90
C LEU A 74 -27.26 -28.46 3.43
N ILE A 75 -27.90 -27.45 4.03
CA ILE A 75 -28.19 -27.40 5.46
C ILE A 75 -29.10 -28.55 5.89
N ARG A 76 -30.12 -28.89 5.08
CA ARG A 76 -31.06 -29.98 5.36
C ARG A 76 -30.44 -31.37 5.15
N GLU A 77 -29.57 -31.52 4.16
CA GLU A 77 -28.93 -32.81 3.84
C GLU A 77 -27.96 -33.26 4.95
N TYR A 78 -27.25 -32.31 5.57
CA TYR A 78 -26.24 -32.59 6.60
C TYR A 78 -26.65 -32.18 8.02
N ASP A 79 -27.92 -31.83 8.22
CA ASP A 79 -28.49 -31.32 9.49
C ASP A 79 -27.59 -30.24 10.14
N LEU A 80 -27.15 -29.29 9.31
CA LEU A 80 -26.27 -28.21 9.74
C LEU A 80 -27.11 -27.14 10.43
N SER A 81 -26.59 -26.55 11.50
CA SER A 81 -27.14 -25.26 11.94
C SER A 81 -26.83 -24.17 10.91
N SER A 82 -27.62 -23.09 10.91
CA SER A 82 -27.36 -21.88 10.13
C SER A 82 -25.93 -21.36 10.29
N GLN A 83 -25.36 -21.42 11.49
CA GLN A 83 -23.98 -20.99 11.74
C GLN A 83 -22.95 -21.99 11.20
N GLU A 84 -23.24 -23.29 11.26
CA GLU A 84 -22.38 -24.33 10.68
C GLU A 84 -22.31 -24.21 9.16
N GLY A 85 -23.45 -23.97 8.50
CA GLY A 85 -23.50 -23.75 7.04
C GLY A 85 -22.68 -22.52 6.61
N VAL A 86 -22.74 -21.42 7.36
CA VAL A 86 -21.98 -20.19 7.08
C VAL A 86 -20.48 -20.41 7.18
N ALA A 87 -20.05 -21.05 8.26
CA ALA A 87 -18.65 -21.36 8.46
C ALA A 87 -18.12 -22.30 7.37
N LEU A 88 -18.94 -23.28 6.94
CA LEU A 88 -18.62 -24.21 5.86
C LEU A 88 -18.48 -23.49 4.50
N MET A 89 -19.36 -22.56 4.16
CA MET A 89 -19.26 -21.80 2.91
C MET A 89 -18.03 -20.88 2.87
N CYS A 90 -17.74 -20.18 3.98
CA CYS A 90 -16.52 -19.38 4.12
C CYS A 90 -15.25 -20.24 3.93
N LEU A 91 -15.24 -21.45 4.49
CA LEU A 91 -14.14 -22.38 4.33
C LEU A 91 -14.03 -22.91 2.89
N ALA A 92 -15.16 -23.25 2.27
CA ALA A 92 -15.21 -23.75 0.89
C ALA A 92 -14.66 -22.73 -0.12
N GLU A 93 -15.03 -21.46 0.05
CA GLU A 93 -14.53 -20.35 -0.77
C GLU A 93 -13.00 -20.20 -0.67
N ALA A 94 -12.47 -20.31 0.54
CA ALA A 94 -11.04 -20.15 0.79
C ALA A 94 -10.22 -21.35 0.27
N LEU A 95 -10.75 -22.57 0.38
CA LEU A 95 -10.11 -23.79 -0.11
C LEU A 95 -10.08 -23.91 -1.63
N LEU A 96 -11.08 -23.34 -2.31
CA LEU A 96 -11.17 -23.30 -3.77
C LEU A 96 -9.98 -22.64 -4.46
N ARG A 97 -9.28 -21.75 -3.76
CA ARG A 97 -8.21 -20.91 -4.31
C ARG A 97 -6.83 -21.52 -4.15
N ILE A 98 -6.73 -22.65 -3.44
CA ILE A 98 -5.46 -23.27 -3.09
C ILE A 98 -5.30 -24.56 -3.91
N PRO A 99 -4.30 -24.66 -4.80
CA PRO A 99 -4.17 -25.78 -5.72
C PRO A 99 -3.73 -27.08 -5.05
N ASP A 100 -2.91 -27.01 -3.99
CA ASP A 100 -2.32 -28.17 -3.34
C ASP A 100 -3.07 -28.60 -2.06
N THR A 101 -2.94 -29.88 -1.70
CA THR A 101 -3.63 -30.45 -0.54
C THR A 101 -3.01 -30.00 0.77
N ALA A 102 -1.68 -29.90 0.88
CA ALA A 102 -1.01 -29.59 2.14
C ALA A 102 -1.36 -28.19 2.66
N THR A 103 -1.45 -27.21 1.75
CA THR A 103 -1.81 -25.82 2.05
C THR A 103 -3.30 -25.67 2.31
N ARG A 104 -4.16 -26.44 1.62
CA ARG A 104 -5.58 -26.58 1.97
C ARG A 104 -5.74 -27.13 3.39
N ASP A 105 -5.01 -28.19 3.74
CA ASP A 105 -5.07 -28.78 5.07
C ASP A 105 -4.52 -27.82 6.14
N ALA A 106 -3.49 -27.02 5.80
CA ALA A 106 -2.97 -25.99 6.67
C ALA A 106 -4.01 -24.88 6.92
N LEU A 107 -4.72 -24.43 5.89
CA LEU A 107 -5.82 -23.48 6.02
C LEU A 107 -6.99 -24.08 6.82
N ILE A 108 -7.35 -25.34 6.56
CA ILE A 108 -8.36 -26.07 7.35
C ILE A 108 -7.91 -26.03 8.82
N ARG A 109 -6.72 -26.53 9.17
CA ARG A 109 -6.21 -26.54 10.55
C ARG A 109 -6.15 -25.15 11.17
N ASP A 110 -5.69 -24.14 10.45
CA ASP A 110 -5.65 -22.74 10.90
C ASP A 110 -7.05 -22.24 11.26
N LYS A 111 -8.05 -22.53 10.42
CA LYS A 111 -9.45 -22.11 10.65
C LYS A 111 -10.23 -23.02 11.60
N ILE A 112 -9.71 -24.21 11.94
CA ILE A 112 -10.47 -25.27 12.62
C ILE A 112 -9.85 -25.78 13.94
N ALA A 113 -8.54 -26.03 14.01
CA ALA A 113 -7.96 -26.98 14.97
C ALA A 113 -7.50 -26.37 16.32
N LYS A 114 -7.28 -25.06 16.43
CA LYS A 114 -6.69 -24.45 17.63
C LYS A 114 -7.71 -23.70 18.47
N GLY A 115 -8.50 -24.42 19.28
CA GLY A 115 -9.50 -23.92 20.25
C GLY A 115 -9.09 -22.83 21.28
N HIS A 116 -8.04 -22.05 21.05
CA HIS A 116 -7.49 -20.99 21.92
C HIS A 116 -7.63 -19.58 21.31
N TRP A 117 -8.85 -19.19 20.95
CA TRP A 117 -9.15 -17.91 20.30
C TRP A 117 -9.19 -16.71 21.27
N GLN A 118 -9.20 -16.95 22.59
CA GLN A 118 -9.43 -15.88 23.59
C GLN A 118 -8.17 -15.04 23.89
N GLY A 119 -6.97 -15.49 23.51
CA GLY A 119 -5.71 -14.79 23.81
C GLY A 119 -5.21 -13.81 22.73
N HIS A 120 -5.73 -13.91 21.50
CA HIS A 120 -5.13 -13.23 20.33
C HIS A 120 -6.08 -12.28 19.58
N ILE A 121 -7.26 -12.00 20.13
CA ILE A 121 -8.21 -11.05 19.53
C ILE A 121 -7.97 -9.65 20.13
N ARG A 122 -7.15 -8.82 19.45
CA ARG A 122 -7.27 -7.36 19.60
C ARG A 122 -8.65 -6.94 19.05
N LYS A 123 -9.36 -6.11 19.82
CA LYS A 123 -10.71 -5.59 19.48
C LYS A 123 -10.69 -4.93 18.10
N GLY A 124 -11.26 -5.55 17.05
CA GLY A 124 -11.53 -4.83 15.80
C GLY A 124 -11.81 -5.65 14.54
N THR A 125 -11.15 -6.79 14.31
CA THR A 125 -11.18 -7.46 12.99
C THR A 125 -12.16 -8.63 12.94
N PRO A 126 -13.15 -8.67 12.03
CA PRO A 126 -13.99 -9.86 11.85
C PRO A 126 -13.21 -10.97 11.12
N LEU A 127 -12.94 -12.08 11.82
CA LEU A 127 -12.22 -13.28 11.31
C LEU A 127 -12.94 -14.02 10.17
N PHE A 128 -14.24 -13.79 9.99
CA PHE A 128 -15.02 -14.24 8.84
C PHE A 128 -15.62 -13.00 8.19
N VAL A 129 -14.81 -12.32 7.38
CA VAL A 129 -15.14 -11.05 6.73
C VAL A 129 -16.47 -11.13 5.96
N ASN A 130 -16.76 -12.29 5.37
CA ASN A 130 -17.98 -12.56 4.59
C ASN A 130 -19.04 -13.37 5.37
N ALA A 131 -18.88 -13.58 6.69
CA ALA A 131 -19.86 -14.33 7.49
C ALA A 131 -21.25 -13.69 7.51
N ALA A 132 -21.33 -12.37 7.40
CA ALA A 132 -22.62 -11.69 7.28
C ALA A 132 -23.30 -12.04 5.95
N THR A 133 -22.55 -12.02 4.84
CA THR A 133 -23.04 -12.37 3.51
C THR A 133 -23.42 -13.83 3.40
N TRP A 134 -22.59 -14.73 3.92
CA TRP A 134 -22.91 -16.16 3.98
C TRP A 134 -24.04 -16.43 4.98
N GLY A 135 -24.08 -15.73 6.12
CA GLY A 135 -25.18 -15.77 7.11
C GLY A 135 -26.54 -15.52 6.48
N LEU A 136 -26.56 -14.52 5.61
CA LEU A 136 -27.70 -14.08 4.86
C LEU A 136 -28.13 -15.11 3.80
N ILE A 137 -27.19 -15.69 3.05
CA ILE A 137 -27.45 -16.73 2.03
C ILE A 137 -27.90 -18.06 2.65
N VAL A 138 -27.28 -18.46 3.77
CA VAL A 138 -27.47 -19.78 4.41
C VAL A 138 -28.75 -19.78 5.25
N SER A 139 -28.97 -18.73 6.05
CA SER A 139 -29.99 -18.77 7.11
C SER A 139 -31.22 -17.88 6.88
N GLY A 140 -31.21 -17.03 5.85
CA GLY A 140 -32.26 -16.05 5.60
C GLY A 140 -32.41 -15.00 6.72
N GLY A 141 -31.43 -14.92 7.64
CA GLY A 141 -31.43 -14.03 8.79
C GLY A 141 -30.02 -13.55 9.15
N PHE A 142 -29.94 -12.48 9.93
CA PHE A 142 -28.70 -11.80 10.28
C PHE A 142 -27.88 -12.60 11.32
N LEU A 143 -26.58 -12.75 11.08
CA LEU A 143 -25.63 -13.12 12.13
C LEU A 143 -25.00 -11.85 12.70
N SER A 144 -25.25 -11.58 13.98
CA SER A 144 -24.63 -10.44 14.67
C SER A 144 -23.11 -10.55 14.70
N THR A 145 -22.39 -9.44 14.86
CA THR A 145 -20.93 -9.44 15.08
C THR A 145 -20.52 -10.31 16.28
N THR A 146 -21.41 -10.46 17.28
CA THR A 146 -21.24 -11.39 18.40
C THR A 146 -21.44 -12.87 18.03
N GLN A 147 -22.29 -13.18 17.04
CA GLN A 147 -22.52 -14.53 16.52
C GLN A 147 -21.48 -14.94 15.46
N ALA A 148 -21.06 -14.02 14.59
CA ALA A 148 -19.96 -14.24 13.64
C ALA A 148 -18.64 -14.60 14.36
N ARG A 149 -18.42 -14.05 15.57
CA ARG A 149 -17.31 -14.44 16.47
C ARG A 149 -17.40 -15.86 17.03
N ARG A 150 -18.58 -16.50 16.98
CA ARG A 150 -18.80 -17.88 17.44
C ARG A 150 -18.69 -18.92 16.33
N LEU A 151 -18.70 -18.50 15.06
CA LEU A 151 -18.54 -19.38 13.90
C LEU A 151 -17.35 -20.35 13.96
N PRO A 152 -16.15 -19.97 14.47
CA PRO A 152 -15.06 -20.93 14.57
C PRO A 152 -15.33 -22.03 15.62
N GLN A 153 -16.00 -21.71 16.74
CA GLN A 153 -16.42 -22.70 17.74
C GLN A 153 -17.51 -23.62 17.20
N THR A 154 -18.40 -23.07 16.38
CA THR A 154 -19.46 -23.81 15.70
C THR A 154 -18.89 -24.78 14.66
N LEU A 155 -17.86 -24.36 13.90
CA LEU A 155 -17.14 -25.23 12.97
C LEU A 155 -16.35 -26.33 13.70
N ASP A 156 -15.69 -26.01 14.82
CA ASP A 156 -15.03 -27.01 15.69
C ASP A 156 -16.01 -28.05 16.26
N THR A 157 -17.23 -27.62 16.61
CA THR A 157 -18.31 -28.54 17.04
C THR A 157 -18.77 -29.45 15.90
N LEU A 158 -18.93 -28.89 14.70
CA LEU A 158 -19.25 -29.67 13.49
C LEU A 158 -18.16 -30.69 13.18
N LEU A 159 -16.88 -30.33 13.33
CA LEU A 159 -15.76 -31.26 13.14
C LEU A 159 -15.75 -32.40 14.13
N LYS A 160 -15.93 -32.10 15.42
CA LYS A 160 -16.01 -33.12 16.46
C LYS A 160 -17.20 -34.06 16.24
N ARG A 161 -18.27 -33.57 15.60
CA ARG A 161 -19.47 -34.35 15.26
C ARG A 161 -19.30 -35.20 14.00
N CYS A 162 -18.69 -34.66 12.94
CA CYS A 162 -18.77 -35.22 11.59
C CYS A 162 -17.42 -35.67 10.99
N GLY A 163 -16.29 -35.23 11.54
CA GLY A 163 -14.95 -35.55 11.05
C GLY A 163 -14.53 -34.80 9.77
N GLU A 164 -13.21 -34.73 9.54
CA GLU A 164 -12.58 -34.04 8.40
C GLU A 164 -13.09 -34.51 7.00
N PRO A 165 -13.31 -35.82 6.73
CA PRO A 165 -13.79 -36.28 5.43
C PRO A 165 -15.21 -35.82 5.06
N VAL A 166 -16.06 -35.50 6.04
CA VAL A 166 -17.44 -35.01 5.80
C VAL A 166 -17.44 -33.54 5.46
N ILE A 167 -16.60 -32.73 6.11
CA ILE A 167 -16.42 -31.31 5.76
C ILE A 167 -15.85 -31.17 4.36
N ARG A 168 -14.93 -32.04 3.96
CA ARG A 168 -14.41 -32.07 2.59
C ARG A 168 -15.53 -32.25 1.57
N ARG A 169 -16.42 -33.23 1.78
CA ARG A 169 -17.60 -33.44 0.90
C ARG A 169 -18.58 -32.26 0.94
N GLY A 170 -18.81 -31.67 2.11
CA GLY A 170 -19.64 -30.47 2.26
C GLY A 170 -19.07 -29.25 1.51
N VAL A 171 -17.75 -29.08 1.53
CA VAL A 171 -17.03 -28.07 0.75
C VAL A 171 -17.17 -28.35 -0.75
N ASP A 172 -16.93 -29.57 -1.22
CA ASP A 172 -17.07 -29.92 -2.64
C ASP A 172 -18.50 -29.69 -3.17
N MET A 173 -19.51 -29.94 -2.34
CA MET A 173 -20.91 -29.65 -2.68
C MET A 173 -21.20 -28.15 -2.69
N ALA A 174 -20.70 -27.41 -1.69
CA ALA A 174 -20.77 -25.95 -1.64
C ALA A 174 -20.14 -25.32 -2.89
N MET A 175 -19.01 -25.85 -3.36
CA MET A 175 -18.32 -25.40 -4.58
C MET A 175 -19.22 -25.52 -5.81
N ARG A 176 -19.91 -26.65 -5.96
CA ARG A 176 -20.81 -26.89 -7.08
C ARG A 176 -22.02 -25.95 -7.06
N LEU A 177 -22.59 -25.71 -5.88
CA LEU A 177 -23.71 -24.78 -5.69
C LEU A 177 -23.30 -23.32 -5.96
N MET A 178 -22.09 -22.91 -5.55
CA MET A 178 -21.56 -21.57 -5.84
C MET A 178 -21.35 -21.35 -7.35
N GLY A 179 -20.92 -22.39 -8.07
CA GLY A 179 -20.75 -22.36 -9.53
C GLY A 179 -22.05 -22.16 -10.32
N GLU A 180 -23.21 -22.52 -9.77
CA GLU A 180 -24.50 -22.33 -10.46
C GLU A 180 -25.22 -21.03 -10.06
N GLN A 181 -24.89 -20.46 -8.90
CA GLN A 181 -25.57 -19.26 -8.38
C GLN A 181 -24.88 -17.95 -8.78
N PHE A 182 -23.55 -17.93 -8.89
CA PHE A 182 -22.79 -16.70 -9.14
C PHE A 182 -22.32 -16.53 -10.58
N VAL A 183 -22.34 -17.59 -11.38
CA VAL A 183 -22.21 -17.51 -12.84
C VAL A 183 -23.44 -18.13 -13.48
N THR A 184 -23.90 -17.54 -14.58
CA THR A 184 -25.02 -18.08 -15.36
C THR A 184 -24.61 -19.36 -16.11
N GLY A 185 -23.30 -19.55 -16.33
CA GLY A 185 -22.70 -20.77 -16.84
C GLY A 185 -21.17 -20.65 -16.87
N GLN A 186 -20.47 -21.78 -16.96
CA GLN A 186 -19.00 -21.77 -17.07
C GLN A 186 -18.51 -21.36 -18.46
N THR A 187 -19.38 -21.51 -19.46
CA THR A 187 -19.14 -21.10 -20.84
C THR A 187 -20.30 -20.25 -21.35
N ILE A 188 -20.04 -19.43 -22.38
CA ILE A 188 -21.09 -18.59 -22.96
C ILE A 188 -22.26 -19.41 -23.53
N THR A 189 -21.98 -20.59 -24.09
CA THR A 189 -23.03 -21.49 -24.61
C THR A 189 -23.94 -22.00 -23.50
N GLU A 190 -23.38 -22.35 -22.35
CA GLU A 190 -24.15 -22.75 -21.18
C GLU A 190 -24.98 -21.59 -20.62
N ALA A 191 -24.37 -20.41 -20.50
CA ALA A 191 -25.05 -19.21 -20.01
C ALA A 191 -26.25 -18.83 -20.89
N LEU A 192 -26.10 -18.87 -22.22
CA LEU A 192 -27.18 -18.65 -23.18
C LEU A 192 -28.31 -19.67 -23.04
N LYS A 193 -27.98 -20.94 -22.78
CA LYS A 193 -28.99 -21.99 -22.56
C LYS A 193 -29.77 -21.75 -21.27
N ASN A 194 -29.07 -21.38 -20.20
CA ASN A 194 -29.65 -21.17 -18.88
C ASN A 194 -30.53 -19.89 -18.83
N GLY A 195 -30.21 -18.89 -19.66
CA GLY A 195 -30.96 -17.62 -19.71
C GLY A 195 -32.37 -17.70 -20.31
N ARG A 196 -32.65 -18.67 -21.20
CA ARG A 196 -33.90 -18.75 -21.99
C ARG A 196 -35.19 -18.62 -21.16
N LYS A 197 -35.23 -19.26 -19.98
CA LYS A 197 -36.41 -19.28 -19.10
C LYS A 197 -36.80 -17.88 -18.61
N LEU A 198 -35.83 -16.99 -18.39
CA LEU A 198 -36.11 -15.61 -17.98
C LEU A 198 -36.36 -14.72 -19.20
N GLU A 199 -35.74 -15.00 -20.34
CA GLU A 199 -36.04 -14.30 -21.61
C GLU A 199 -37.50 -14.45 -22.01
N GLU A 200 -38.07 -15.66 -21.87
CA GLU A 200 -39.50 -15.95 -22.08
C GLU A 200 -40.42 -15.11 -21.18
N LYS A 201 -39.94 -14.70 -20.00
CA LYS A 201 -40.67 -13.82 -19.07
C LYS A 201 -40.52 -12.33 -19.40
N GLY A 202 -39.67 -11.98 -20.38
CA GLY A 202 -39.43 -10.59 -20.78
C GLY A 202 -38.08 -10.02 -20.32
N TYR A 203 -37.23 -10.79 -19.64
CA TYR A 203 -35.86 -10.36 -19.32
C TYR A 203 -34.97 -10.34 -20.56
N ARG A 204 -33.86 -9.62 -20.44
CA ARG A 204 -32.76 -9.54 -21.41
C ARG A 204 -31.44 -9.86 -20.72
N TYR A 205 -30.37 -10.05 -21.48
CA TYR A 205 -29.05 -10.35 -20.91
C TYR A 205 -27.96 -9.40 -21.41
N SER A 206 -26.99 -9.11 -20.54
CA SER A 206 -25.67 -8.58 -20.85
C SER A 206 -24.65 -9.53 -20.25
N TYR A 207 -23.88 -10.24 -21.06
CA TYR A 207 -22.95 -11.24 -20.56
C TYR A 207 -21.63 -10.57 -20.13
N ASP A 208 -21.16 -10.91 -18.93
CA ASP A 208 -19.87 -10.49 -18.38
C ASP A 208 -18.92 -11.68 -18.35
N MET A 209 -17.86 -11.63 -19.15
CA MET A 209 -16.92 -12.74 -19.28
C MET A 209 -15.90 -12.81 -18.14
N LEU A 210 -16.07 -12.03 -17.07
CA LEU A 210 -15.23 -11.99 -15.86
C LEU A 210 -13.74 -11.66 -16.07
N GLY A 211 -13.32 -11.38 -17.31
CA GLY A 211 -11.96 -10.92 -17.59
C GLY A 211 -11.73 -9.49 -17.10
N GLU A 212 -10.66 -9.29 -16.34
CA GLU A 212 -10.20 -7.99 -15.86
C GLU A 212 -8.70 -8.02 -15.54
N ALA A 213 -8.07 -6.84 -15.46
CA ALA A 213 -6.71 -6.65 -14.99
C ALA A 213 -5.68 -7.61 -15.63
N ALA A 214 -5.58 -7.58 -16.96
CA ALA A 214 -4.53 -8.33 -17.66
C ALA A 214 -3.16 -7.94 -17.09
N MET A 215 -2.33 -8.92 -16.74
CA MET A 215 -0.98 -8.68 -16.23
C MET A 215 0.06 -8.80 -17.34
N THR A 216 -0.28 -9.52 -18.40
CA THR A 216 0.61 -9.85 -19.53
C THR A 216 -0.08 -9.60 -20.87
N ALA A 217 0.70 -9.45 -21.95
CA ALA A 217 0.16 -9.42 -23.31
C ALA A 217 -0.62 -10.70 -23.64
N GLU A 218 -0.17 -11.85 -23.13
CA GLU A 218 -0.83 -13.14 -23.30
C GLU A 218 -2.19 -13.20 -22.61
N ASP A 219 -2.33 -12.61 -21.41
CA ASP A 219 -3.64 -12.45 -20.75
C ASP A 219 -4.58 -11.59 -21.60
N ALA A 220 -4.10 -10.45 -22.08
CA ALA A 220 -4.89 -9.56 -22.93
C ALA A 220 -5.35 -10.26 -24.22
N ALA A 221 -4.47 -11.03 -24.87
CA ALA A 221 -4.80 -11.81 -26.06
C ALA A 221 -5.76 -12.97 -25.76
N ARG A 222 -5.71 -13.57 -24.56
CA ARG A 222 -6.70 -14.57 -24.11
C ARG A 222 -8.06 -13.90 -23.94
N TYR A 223 -8.16 -12.83 -23.16
CA TYR A 223 -9.43 -12.14 -22.91
C TYR A 223 -10.06 -11.58 -24.18
N TYR A 224 -9.25 -11.05 -25.11
CA TYR A 224 -9.74 -10.64 -26.44
C TYR A 224 -10.46 -11.79 -27.16
N ARG A 225 -9.85 -12.98 -27.21
CA ARG A 225 -10.45 -14.17 -27.86
C ARG A 225 -11.70 -14.67 -27.13
N ASP A 226 -11.72 -14.57 -25.82
CA ASP A 226 -12.90 -14.92 -25.02
C ASP A 226 -14.08 -13.99 -25.34
N TYR A 227 -13.83 -12.67 -25.44
CA TYR A 227 -14.84 -11.70 -25.87
C TYR A 227 -15.28 -11.93 -27.31
N GLU A 228 -14.35 -12.14 -28.25
CA GLU A 228 -14.67 -12.43 -29.65
C GLU A 228 -15.58 -13.68 -29.78
N THR A 229 -15.22 -14.75 -29.09
CA THR A 229 -15.99 -16.00 -29.06
C THR A 229 -17.38 -15.77 -28.46
N ALA A 230 -17.46 -14.99 -27.37
CA ALA A 230 -18.73 -14.66 -26.74
C ALA A 230 -19.63 -13.81 -27.66
N ILE A 231 -19.08 -12.79 -28.33
CA ILE A 231 -19.83 -11.94 -29.27
C ILE A 231 -20.43 -12.78 -30.40
N HIS A 232 -19.67 -13.71 -30.99
CA HIS A 232 -20.21 -14.62 -32.00
C HIS A 232 -21.36 -15.49 -31.48
N ALA A 233 -21.23 -16.03 -30.27
CA ALA A 233 -22.27 -16.88 -29.68
C ALA A 233 -23.54 -16.08 -29.34
N ILE A 234 -23.37 -14.90 -28.73
CA ILE A 234 -24.45 -13.98 -28.34
C ILE A 234 -25.16 -13.45 -29.59
N GLY A 235 -24.41 -13.04 -30.62
CA GLY A 235 -24.95 -12.53 -31.87
C GLY A 235 -25.81 -13.56 -32.61
N LYS A 236 -25.35 -14.81 -32.68
CA LYS A 236 -26.14 -15.93 -33.24
C LYS A 236 -27.41 -16.20 -32.44
N ALA A 237 -27.33 -16.14 -31.11
CA ALA A 237 -28.50 -16.33 -30.24
C ALA A 237 -29.48 -15.15 -30.29
N SER A 238 -28.99 -13.93 -30.50
CA SER A 238 -29.79 -12.72 -30.66
C SER A 238 -30.75 -12.81 -31.84
N ASN A 239 -30.34 -13.48 -32.93
CA ASN A 239 -31.18 -13.74 -34.11
C ASN A 239 -31.91 -12.48 -34.64
N GLY A 240 -31.21 -11.34 -34.69
CA GLY A 240 -31.74 -10.08 -35.21
C GLY A 240 -32.73 -9.35 -34.30
N LEU A 241 -32.79 -9.67 -33.00
CA LEU A 241 -33.62 -8.94 -32.03
C LEU A 241 -33.13 -7.51 -31.76
N GLY A 242 -31.93 -7.16 -32.21
CA GLY A 242 -31.31 -5.85 -32.08
C GLY A 242 -30.85 -5.52 -30.67
N VAL A 243 -30.26 -4.33 -30.50
CA VAL A 243 -29.54 -3.93 -29.27
C VAL A 243 -30.43 -3.81 -28.02
N TYR A 244 -31.72 -3.50 -28.19
CA TYR A 244 -32.66 -3.30 -27.07
C TYR A 244 -33.34 -4.61 -26.66
N ARG A 245 -33.85 -5.39 -27.62
CA ARG A 245 -34.62 -6.61 -27.34
C ARG A 245 -33.76 -7.87 -27.33
N GLY A 246 -32.59 -7.84 -27.94
CA GLY A 246 -31.62 -8.92 -27.93
C GLY A 246 -30.69 -8.85 -26.71
N PRO A 247 -29.85 -9.87 -26.53
CA PRO A 247 -28.76 -9.85 -25.57
C PRO A 247 -27.61 -8.92 -26.01
N GLY A 248 -26.71 -8.62 -25.09
CA GLY A 248 -25.46 -7.90 -25.35
C GLY A 248 -24.29 -8.47 -24.55
N ILE A 249 -23.15 -7.81 -24.63
CA ILE A 249 -21.93 -8.14 -23.90
C ILE A 249 -21.42 -6.93 -23.12
N SER A 250 -20.76 -7.18 -21.99
CA SER A 250 -19.99 -6.21 -21.24
C SER A 250 -18.50 -6.57 -21.27
N ILE A 251 -17.66 -5.59 -21.58
CA ILE A 251 -16.20 -5.73 -21.60
C ILE A 251 -15.56 -4.81 -20.56
N LYS A 252 -14.38 -5.18 -20.06
CA LYS A 252 -13.53 -4.32 -19.22
C LYS A 252 -12.27 -3.97 -20.00
N LEU A 253 -11.88 -2.70 -19.99
CA LEU A 253 -10.73 -2.23 -20.77
C LEU A 253 -9.42 -2.76 -20.21
N SER A 254 -9.32 -2.89 -18.88
CA SER A 254 -8.16 -3.52 -18.22
C SER A 254 -7.92 -4.98 -18.62
N ALA A 255 -8.93 -5.70 -19.11
CA ALA A 255 -8.77 -7.06 -19.62
C ALA A 255 -8.07 -7.09 -20.99
N LEU A 256 -8.11 -5.99 -21.74
CA LEU A 256 -7.65 -5.95 -23.13
C LEU A 256 -6.25 -5.34 -23.30
N HIS A 257 -5.63 -4.87 -22.22
CA HIS A 257 -4.26 -4.38 -22.25
C HIS A 257 -3.62 -4.37 -20.86
N PRO A 258 -2.37 -4.87 -20.74
CA PRO A 258 -1.73 -5.01 -19.44
C PRO A 258 -1.32 -3.67 -18.81
N ARG A 259 -1.17 -2.62 -19.62
CA ARG A 259 -0.79 -1.27 -19.17
C ARG A 259 -1.90 -0.25 -19.44
N TYR A 260 -3.14 -0.57 -19.08
CA TYR A 260 -4.28 0.36 -19.17
C TYR A 260 -4.22 1.42 -18.05
N THR A 261 -3.36 2.43 -18.24
CA THR A 261 -3.14 3.53 -17.30
C THR A 261 -2.87 4.85 -18.05
N ARG A 262 -3.13 5.99 -17.41
CA ARG A 262 -3.02 7.32 -18.05
C ARG A 262 -1.62 7.66 -18.56
N LEU A 263 -0.56 7.26 -17.86
CA LEU A 263 0.81 7.53 -18.30
C LEU A 263 1.24 6.67 -19.50
N GLN A 264 0.47 5.62 -19.83
CA GLN A 264 0.68 4.75 -20.99
C GLN A 264 -0.35 5.04 -22.10
N ARG A 265 -0.92 6.25 -22.11
CA ARG A 265 -1.98 6.67 -23.05
C ARG A 265 -1.65 6.34 -24.50
N ASP A 266 -0.42 6.61 -24.95
CA ASP A 266 -0.04 6.36 -26.34
C ASP A 266 -0.12 4.88 -26.71
N ARG A 267 0.30 3.97 -25.81
CA ARG A 267 0.10 2.52 -26.00
C ARG A 267 -1.37 2.16 -26.01
N VAL A 268 -2.15 2.71 -25.08
CA VAL A 268 -3.58 2.42 -24.99
C VAL A 268 -4.30 2.82 -26.29
N MET A 269 -3.99 4.00 -26.83
CA MET A 269 -4.58 4.45 -28.09
C MET A 269 -4.06 3.68 -29.32
N ALA A 270 -2.82 3.17 -29.28
CA ALA A 270 -2.23 2.44 -30.41
C ALA A 270 -2.49 0.92 -30.40
N GLU A 271 -2.67 0.31 -29.22
CA GLU A 271 -2.72 -1.15 -29.02
C GLU A 271 -4.10 -1.61 -28.53
N LEU A 272 -4.66 -0.95 -27.51
CA LEU A 272 -5.93 -1.33 -26.92
C LEU A 272 -7.11 -0.85 -27.77
N LEU A 273 -7.13 0.41 -28.21
CA LEU A 273 -8.23 0.96 -29.01
C LEU A 273 -8.53 0.10 -30.25
N PRO A 274 -7.55 -0.32 -31.08
CA PRO A 274 -7.83 -1.20 -32.21
C PRO A 274 -8.47 -2.53 -31.82
N SER A 275 -8.11 -3.08 -30.67
CA SER A 275 -8.71 -4.32 -30.16
C SER A 275 -10.17 -4.11 -29.79
N VAL A 276 -10.49 -3.00 -29.10
CA VAL A 276 -11.88 -2.63 -28.77
C VAL A 276 -12.68 -2.35 -30.04
N THR A 277 -12.13 -1.62 -31.00
CA THR A 277 -12.79 -1.31 -32.28
C THR A 277 -13.17 -2.58 -33.04
N LYS A 278 -12.29 -3.58 -33.11
CA LYS A 278 -12.60 -4.87 -33.76
C LYS A 278 -13.76 -5.60 -33.09
N LEU A 279 -13.79 -5.64 -31.76
CA LEU A 279 -14.89 -6.24 -31.02
C LEU A 279 -16.20 -5.45 -31.23
N ALA A 280 -16.13 -4.12 -31.29
CA ALA A 280 -17.27 -3.26 -31.57
C ALA A 280 -17.81 -3.46 -33.00
N HIS A 281 -16.95 -3.55 -34.02
CA HIS A 281 -17.34 -3.89 -35.39
C HIS A 281 -18.05 -5.24 -35.46
N LEU A 282 -17.56 -6.23 -34.71
CA LEU A 282 -18.18 -7.55 -34.65
C LEU A 282 -19.55 -7.50 -33.97
N ALA A 283 -19.68 -6.78 -32.86
CA ALA A 283 -20.96 -6.58 -32.18
C ALA A 283 -21.97 -5.81 -33.06
N CYS A 284 -21.50 -4.82 -33.83
CA CYS A 284 -22.27 -4.08 -34.82
C CYS A 284 -22.79 -4.99 -35.95
N ALA A 285 -21.95 -5.90 -36.46
CA ALA A 285 -22.35 -6.85 -37.50
C ALA A 285 -23.49 -7.80 -37.06
N TYR A 286 -23.61 -8.06 -35.74
CA TYR A 286 -24.71 -8.84 -35.17
C TYR A 286 -25.86 -7.99 -34.59
N ASP A 287 -25.73 -6.67 -34.61
CA ASP A 287 -26.65 -5.70 -33.98
C ASP A 287 -26.97 -6.04 -32.51
N ILE A 288 -25.94 -6.32 -31.70
CA ILE A 288 -26.08 -6.58 -30.25
C ILE A 288 -25.53 -5.43 -29.42
N GLY A 289 -25.94 -5.31 -28.15
CA GLY A 289 -25.36 -4.29 -27.25
C GLY A 289 -23.88 -4.59 -26.91
N PHE A 290 -23.03 -3.58 -26.91
CA PHE A 290 -21.61 -3.64 -26.59
C PHE A 290 -21.26 -2.60 -25.54
N ASN A 291 -21.17 -3.01 -24.29
CA ASN A 291 -21.02 -2.11 -23.16
C ASN A 291 -19.60 -2.11 -22.59
N ILE A 292 -18.98 -0.92 -22.51
CA ILE A 292 -17.71 -0.72 -21.82
C ILE A 292 -17.98 -0.48 -20.33
N ASP A 293 -17.54 -1.41 -19.48
CA ASP A 293 -17.65 -1.28 -18.02
C ASP A 293 -16.71 -0.22 -17.46
N ALA A 294 -17.15 0.46 -16.39
CA ALA A 294 -16.35 1.46 -15.68
C ALA A 294 -15.61 0.82 -14.50
N GLU A 295 -14.34 1.19 -14.35
CA GLU A 295 -13.39 0.62 -13.40
C GLU A 295 -13.00 1.67 -12.33
N GLU A 296 -11.72 1.80 -11.99
CA GLU A 296 -11.20 2.80 -11.04
C GLU A 296 -11.31 4.23 -11.57
N ALA A 297 -11.31 5.21 -10.65
CA ALA A 297 -11.53 6.62 -10.97
C ALA A 297 -10.45 7.25 -11.85
N ASP A 298 -9.20 6.81 -11.75
CA ASP A 298 -8.07 7.32 -12.55
C ASP A 298 -8.11 6.85 -14.02
N ARG A 299 -8.93 5.85 -14.33
CA ARG A 299 -9.14 5.33 -15.69
C ARG A 299 -10.29 5.99 -16.43
N LEU A 300 -11.14 6.74 -15.73
CA LEU A 300 -12.35 7.33 -16.30
C LEU A 300 -12.04 8.21 -17.51
N GLU A 301 -11.19 9.23 -17.38
CA GLU A 301 -10.94 10.17 -18.49
C GLU A 301 -10.22 9.53 -19.67
N LEU A 302 -9.35 8.54 -19.40
CA LEU A 302 -8.73 7.76 -20.46
C LEU A 302 -9.79 6.96 -21.24
N SER A 303 -10.74 6.31 -20.55
CA SER A 303 -11.84 5.59 -21.22
C SER A 303 -12.72 6.48 -22.09
N LEU A 304 -12.86 7.76 -21.75
CA LEU A 304 -13.60 8.73 -22.57
C LEU A 304 -12.88 9.01 -23.90
N ASP A 305 -11.54 9.00 -23.92
CA ASP A 305 -10.77 9.14 -25.18
C ASP A 305 -11.06 7.97 -26.13
N LEU A 306 -11.21 6.74 -25.60
CA LEU A 306 -11.56 5.58 -26.40
C LEU A 306 -13.01 5.62 -26.89
N LEU A 307 -13.94 6.04 -26.02
CA LEU A 307 -15.35 6.17 -26.39
C LEU A 307 -15.53 7.20 -27.52
N GLU A 308 -14.85 8.35 -27.42
CA GLU A 308 -14.87 9.37 -28.46
C GLU A 308 -14.33 8.83 -29.79
N ALA A 309 -13.22 8.07 -29.76
CA ALA A 309 -12.65 7.47 -30.95
C ALA A 309 -13.57 6.41 -31.58
N LEU A 310 -14.27 5.60 -30.77
CA LEU A 310 -15.26 4.63 -31.26
C LEU A 310 -16.46 5.31 -31.92
N CYS A 311 -17.00 6.39 -31.32
CA CYS A 311 -18.11 7.15 -31.90
C CYS A 311 -17.71 7.92 -33.18
N ALA A 312 -16.42 8.10 -33.44
CA ALA A 312 -15.91 8.71 -34.67
C ALA A 312 -15.64 7.68 -35.79
N ASP A 313 -15.76 6.39 -35.51
CA ASP A 313 -15.54 5.32 -36.50
C ASP A 313 -16.75 5.20 -37.44
N GLU A 314 -16.54 5.52 -38.72
CA GLU A 314 -17.60 5.51 -39.75
C GLU A 314 -18.22 4.11 -39.93
N ALA A 315 -17.50 3.02 -39.65
CA ALA A 315 -18.05 1.67 -39.75
C ALA A 315 -19.09 1.36 -38.66
N LEU A 316 -19.12 2.14 -37.58
CA LEU A 316 -20.10 2.02 -36.50
C LEU A 316 -21.29 2.97 -36.66
N LYS A 317 -21.27 3.84 -37.68
CA LYS A 317 -22.33 4.83 -37.90
C LYS A 317 -23.72 4.20 -37.93
N ASP A 318 -24.70 4.93 -37.39
CA ASP A 318 -26.10 4.52 -37.23
C ASP A 318 -26.34 3.32 -36.28
N TRP A 319 -25.30 2.60 -35.85
CA TRP A 319 -25.43 1.54 -34.85
C TRP A 319 -25.69 2.13 -33.46
N LYS A 320 -26.68 1.56 -32.78
CA LYS A 320 -27.19 2.04 -31.48
C LYS A 320 -26.69 1.18 -30.31
N GLY A 321 -25.73 0.30 -30.56
CA GLY A 321 -25.25 -0.69 -29.58
C GLY A 321 -24.03 -0.26 -28.77
N ILE A 322 -23.43 0.90 -29.06
CA ILE A 322 -22.30 1.44 -28.28
C ILE A 322 -22.80 1.79 -26.88
N GLY A 323 -22.30 1.08 -25.88
CA GLY A 323 -22.66 1.25 -24.48
C GLY A 323 -21.48 1.66 -23.60
N PHE A 324 -21.79 2.45 -22.57
CA PHE A 324 -20.78 2.97 -21.63
C PHE A 324 -21.36 3.09 -20.22
N VAL A 325 -20.58 2.69 -19.22
CA VAL A 325 -20.99 2.78 -17.80
C VAL A 325 -20.57 4.11 -17.18
N VAL A 326 -21.46 4.73 -16.42
CA VAL A 326 -21.15 5.90 -15.58
C VAL A 326 -21.47 5.58 -14.12
N GLN A 327 -20.52 5.88 -13.24
CA GLN A 327 -20.59 5.53 -11.81
C GLN A 327 -21.04 6.75 -10.98
N ALA A 328 -22.28 6.75 -10.51
CA ALA A 328 -22.89 7.85 -9.76
C ALA A 328 -22.22 8.17 -8.41
N TYR A 329 -21.43 7.25 -7.85
CA TYR A 329 -20.65 7.50 -6.64
C TYR A 329 -19.48 8.47 -6.87
N GLN A 330 -19.09 8.76 -8.13
CA GLN A 330 -18.03 9.71 -8.45
C GLN A 330 -18.61 11.11 -8.52
N LYS A 331 -17.86 12.08 -7.99
CA LYS A 331 -18.26 13.49 -8.00
C LYS A 331 -18.38 14.07 -9.43
N ARG A 332 -17.73 13.43 -10.40
CA ARG A 332 -17.72 13.77 -11.83
C ARG A 332 -18.93 13.26 -12.61
N ALA A 333 -19.71 12.31 -12.09
CA ALA A 333 -20.74 11.60 -12.87
C ALA A 333 -21.71 12.52 -13.63
N PRO A 334 -22.26 13.61 -13.04
CA PRO A 334 -23.16 14.51 -13.76
C PRO A 334 -22.51 15.18 -14.99
N PHE A 335 -21.24 15.56 -14.87
CA PHE A 335 -20.48 16.23 -15.93
C PHE A 335 -20.02 15.27 -17.02
N VAL A 336 -19.72 14.02 -16.63
CA VAL A 336 -19.49 12.93 -17.59
C VAL A 336 -20.74 12.73 -18.43
N LEU A 337 -21.93 12.74 -17.82
CA LEU A 337 -23.19 12.62 -18.56
C LEU A 337 -23.41 13.81 -19.51
N ASP A 338 -23.11 15.04 -19.08
CA ASP A 338 -23.19 16.20 -19.97
C ASP A 338 -22.32 16.01 -21.23
N TRP A 339 -21.08 15.53 -21.06
CA TRP A 339 -20.18 15.24 -22.17
C TRP A 339 -20.63 14.04 -23.02
N VAL A 340 -21.13 12.95 -22.41
CA VAL A 340 -21.61 11.78 -23.15
C VAL A 340 -22.87 12.09 -23.97
N ILE A 341 -23.78 12.92 -23.42
CA ILE A 341 -24.96 13.40 -24.14
C ILE A 341 -24.54 14.28 -25.34
N ASP A 342 -23.59 15.19 -25.13
CA ASP A 342 -23.02 15.99 -26.22
C ASP A 342 -22.34 15.11 -27.30
N LEU A 343 -21.52 14.15 -26.89
CA LEU A 343 -20.86 13.18 -27.78
C LEU A 343 -21.88 12.42 -28.62
N ALA A 344 -22.93 11.89 -28.01
CA ALA A 344 -24.00 11.19 -28.70
C ALA A 344 -24.64 12.07 -29.78
N ARG A 345 -25.03 13.31 -29.43
CA ARG A 345 -25.65 14.25 -30.36
C ARG A 345 -24.75 14.63 -31.53
N ARG A 346 -23.47 14.94 -31.26
CA ARG A 346 -22.53 15.37 -32.30
C ARG A 346 -22.02 14.24 -33.20
N SER A 347 -22.00 13.01 -32.69
CA SER A 347 -21.64 11.82 -33.47
C SER A 347 -22.83 11.18 -34.19
N GLY A 348 -24.06 11.56 -33.83
CA GLY A 348 -25.28 10.97 -34.39
C GLY A 348 -25.62 9.59 -33.81
N HIS A 349 -24.86 9.09 -32.84
CA HIS A 349 -25.18 7.86 -32.13
C HIS A 349 -26.25 8.09 -31.07
N ARG A 350 -27.07 7.06 -30.85
CA ARG A 350 -27.86 6.94 -29.63
C ARG A 350 -27.17 5.98 -28.66
N LEU A 351 -26.41 6.51 -27.70
CA LEU A 351 -25.55 5.71 -26.83
C LEU A 351 -26.35 4.98 -25.74
N MET A 352 -25.97 3.74 -25.44
CA MET A 352 -26.55 2.97 -24.32
C MET A 352 -25.80 3.30 -23.02
N VAL A 353 -26.35 4.15 -22.16
CA VAL A 353 -25.65 4.58 -20.95
C VAL A 353 -26.15 3.82 -19.74
N ARG A 354 -25.28 2.97 -19.19
CA ARG A 354 -25.55 2.26 -17.95
C ARG A 354 -25.14 3.11 -16.75
N LEU A 355 -26.14 3.58 -16.01
CA LEU A 355 -25.91 4.25 -14.74
C LEU A 355 -25.82 3.21 -13.62
N VAL A 356 -24.69 3.16 -12.94
CA VAL A 356 -24.45 2.34 -11.75
C VAL A 356 -24.14 3.25 -10.56
N LYS A 357 -24.12 2.72 -9.34
CA LYS A 357 -23.54 3.44 -8.20
C LYS A 357 -22.01 3.45 -8.29
N GLY A 358 -21.38 2.29 -8.16
CA GLY A 358 -19.94 2.10 -8.21
C GLY A 358 -19.53 0.87 -7.40
N ALA A 359 -18.36 0.28 -7.74
CA ALA A 359 -17.93 -1.02 -7.18
C ALA A 359 -16.54 -0.98 -6.51
N TYR A 360 -15.86 0.17 -6.51
CA TYR A 360 -14.46 0.32 -6.06
C TYR A 360 -14.30 1.25 -4.85
N TRP A 361 -15.41 1.55 -4.15
CA TRP A 361 -15.49 2.68 -3.22
C TRP A 361 -14.39 2.68 -2.15
N ASP A 362 -14.19 1.55 -1.47
CA ASP A 362 -13.18 1.42 -0.40
C ASP A 362 -11.74 1.58 -0.92
N SER A 363 -11.48 1.08 -2.11
CA SER A 363 -10.19 1.15 -2.81
C SER A 363 -9.91 2.59 -3.22
N GLU A 364 -10.92 3.34 -3.67
CA GLU A 364 -10.79 4.78 -3.95
C GLU A 364 -10.49 5.60 -2.70
N ILE A 365 -11.12 5.27 -1.55
CA ILE A 365 -10.80 5.91 -0.27
C ILE A 365 -9.35 5.62 0.13
N LYS A 366 -8.94 4.35 0.12
CA LYS A 366 -7.58 3.92 0.49
C LYS A 366 -6.54 4.59 -0.41
N ARG A 367 -6.77 4.57 -1.72
CA ARG A 367 -5.85 5.15 -2.70
C ARG A 367 -5.69 6.64 -2.51
N ALA A 368 -6.78 7.39 -2.37
CA ALA A 368 -6.69 8.84 -2.16
C ALA A 368 -5.95 9.22 -0.88
N GLN A 369 -6.14 8.46 0.21
CA GLN A 369 -5.39 8.63 1.47
C GLN A 369 -3.91 8.31 1.30
N THR A 370 -3.59 7.20 0.64
CA THR A 370 -2.22 6.75 0.40
C THR A 370 -1.46 7.75 -0.47
N ASP A 371 -2.09 8.22 -1.54
CA ASP A 371 -1.51 9.15 -2.52
C ASP A 371 -1.47 10.61 -2.02
N GLY A 372 -2.05 10.91 -0.85
CA GLY A 372 -2.03 12.26 -0.26
C GLY A 372 -2.81 13.29 -1.10
N GLN A 373 -3.91 12.86 -1.72
CA GLN A 373 -4.72 13.69 -2.61
C GLN A 373 -5.52 14.76 -1.85
N SER A 374 -6.04 15.77 -2.55
CA SER A 374 -6.78 16.88 -1.90
C SER A 374 -8.11 16.44 -1.26
N ASP A 375 -8.82 15.55 -1.94
CA ASP A 375 -10.12 14.99 -1.54
C ASP A 375 -10.33 13.65 -2.28
N PHE A 376 -11.38 12.92 -1.92
CA PHE A 376 -11.80 11.69 -2.58
C PHE A 376 -12.43 11.97 -3.94
N PRO A 377 -12.27 11.06 -4.94
CA PRO A 377 -12.95 11.19 -6.23
C PRO A 377 -14.41 10.71 -6.16
N VAL A 378 -14.78 10.10 -5.03
CA VAL A 378 -16.08 9.52 -4.73
C VAL A 378 -16.73 10.22 -3.53
N TYR A 379 -18.05 10.10 -3.41
CA TYR A 379 -18.78 10.49 -2.21
C TYR A 379 -18.42 9.59 -1.03
N THR A 380 -18.32 10.16 0.17
CA THR A 380 -17.93 9.43 1.38
C THR A 380 -19.12 8.89 2.17
N ARG A 381 -20.35 9.33 1.83
CA ARG A 381 -21.58 8.79 2.40
C ARG A 381 -22.41 8.08 1.34
N LYS A 382 -22.99 6.94 1.71
CA LYS A 382 -23.83 6.14 0.81
C LYS A 382 -25.04 6.94 0.31
N ILE A 383 -25.67 7.72 1.18
CA ILE A 383 -26.84 8.53 0.82
C ILE A 383 -26.54 9.60 -0.24
N HIS A 384 -25.34 10.18 -0.23
CA HIS A 384 -24.91 11.15 -1.24
C HIS A 384 -24.77 10.50 -2.61
N THR A 385 -24.29 9.25 -2.66
CA THR A 385 -24.30 8.44 -3.89
C THR A 385 -25.73 8.17 -4.38
N ASP A 386 -26.70 7.92 -3.49
CA ASP A 386 -28.10 7.73 -3.89
C ASP A 386 -28.69 9.01 -4.49
N ILE A 387 -28.41 10.18 -3.90
CA ILE A 387 -28.82 11.49 -4.42
C ILE A 387 -28.20 11.74 -5.80
N ALA A 388 -26.89 11.55 -5.93
CA ALA A 388 -26.18 11.69 -7.19
C ALA A 388 -26.73 10.76 -8.28
N TYR A 389 -27.08 9.52 -7.92
CA TYR A 389 -27.70 8.57 -8.84
C TYR A 389 -29.05 9.08 -9.35
N LEU A 390 -29.92 9.59 -8.48
CA LEU A 390 -31.24 10.11 -8.89
C LEU A 390 -31.13 11.36 -9.77
N ALA A 391 -30.23 12.29 -9.44
CA ALA A 391 -29.95 13.47 -10.27
C ALA A 391 -29.44 13.07 -11.67
N CYS A 392 -28.47 12.15 -11.72
CA CYS A 392 -27.96 11.59 -12.97
C CYS A 392 -29.04 10.86 -13.77
N ALA A 393 -29.92 10.11 -13.10
CA ALA A 393 -30.99 9.38 -13.75
C ALA A 393 -32.01 10.31 -14.42
N ARG A 394 -32.37 11.42 -13.75
CA ARG A 394 -33.22 12.45 -14.34
C ARG A 394 -32.58 13.08 -15.57
N LYS A 395 -31.31 13.46 -15.49
CA LYS A 395 -30.54 14.01 -16.62
C LYS A 395 -30.54 13.07 -17.83
N LEU A 396 -30.41 11.76 -17.62
CA LEU A 396 -30.49 10.74 -18.67
C LEU A 396 -31.89 10.63 -19.30
N LEU A 397 -32.95 10.68 -18.50
CA LEU A 397 -34.33 10.65 -18.99
C LEU A 397 -34.70 11.89 -19.81
N ASP A 398 -34.05 13.03 -19.54
CA ASP A 398 -34.26 14.30 -20.24
C ASP A 398 -33.52 14.40 -21.59
N ALA A 399 -32.77 13.35 -21.99
CA ALA A 399 -32.05 13.29 -23.28
C ALA A 399 -32.38 12.02 -24.12
N PRO A 400 -33.68 11.71 -24.36
CA PRO A 400 -34.08 10.47 -25.02
C PRO A 400 -33.66 10.39 -26.51
N ASP A 401 -33.39 11.55 -27.12
CA ASP A 401 -32.87 11.68 -28.49
C ASP A 401 -31.45 11.11 -28.62
N ALA A 402 -30.63 11.32 -27.59
CA ALA A 402 -29.21 11.05 -27.60
C ALA A 402 -28.86 9.76 -26.85
N ILE A 403 -29.61 9.41 -25.82
CA ILE A 403 -29.25 8.33 -24.90
C ILE A 403 -30.38 7.30 -24.79
N PHE A 404 -29.99 6.03 -24.70
CA PHE A 404 -30.78 4.95 -24.15
C PHE A 404 -30.34 4.69 -22.70
N PRO A 405 -31.09 5.17 -21.69
CA PRO A 405 -30.71 4.99 -20.29
C PRO A 405 -30.90 3.54 -19.82
N GLN A 406 -29.91 3.01 -19.10
CA GLN A 406 -29.96 1.69 -18.48
C GLN A 406 -29.68 1.83 -16.97
N PHE A 407 -30.72 1.71 -16.15
CA PHE A 407 -30.62 1.97 -14.70
C PHE A 407 -30.29 0.68 -13.94
N ALA A 408 -29.02 0.48 -13.60
CA ALA A 408 -28.54 -0.69 -12.87
C ALA A 408 -28.62 -0.47 -11.35
N THR A 409 -29.62 -1.06 -10.70
CA THR A 409 -29.81 -0.93 -9.26
C THR A 409 -30.61 -2.09 -8.67
N HIS A 410 -30.30 -2.45 -7.42
CA HIS A 410 -31.11 -3.36 -6.60
C HIS A 410 -31.93 -2.64 -5.53
N ASN A 411 -31.89 -1.31 -5.48
CA ASN A 411 -32.63 -0.50 -4.51
C ASN A 411 -34.03 -0.19 -5.02
N ALA A 412 -35.06 -0.76 -4.37
CA ALA A 412 -36.45 -0.56 -4.75
C ALA A 412 -36.90 0.91 -4.69
N GLN A 413 -36.39 1.71 -3.75
CA GLN A 413 -36.68 3.13 -3.64
C GLN A 413 -36.10 3.91 -4.83
N THR A 414 -34.87 3.59 -5.23
CA THR A 414 -34.21 4.21 -6.38
C THR A 414 -34.96 3.87 -7.67
N LEU A 415 -35.34 2.60 -7.85
CA LEU A 415 -36.16 2.14 -8.97
C LEU A 415 -37.50 2.88 -9.03
N ALA A 416 -38.21 2.94 -7.91
CA ALA A 416 -39.51 3.60 -7.83
C ALA A 416 -39.46 5.11 -8.15
N SER A 417 -38.39 5.78 -7.71
CA SER A 417 -38.17 7.20 -8.00
C SER A 417 -37.94 7.44 -9.49
N ILE A 418 -37.16 6.59 -10.15
CA ILE A 418 -36.90 6.66 -11.59
C ILE A 418 -38.17 6.34 -12.39
N HIS A 419 -38.94 5.34 -11.94
CA HIS A 419 -40.25 5.04 -12.52
C HIS A 419 -41.19 6.25 -12.43
N ALA A 420 -41.17 6.99 -11.32
CA ALA A 420 -41.94 8.21 -11.15
C ALA A 420 -41.44 9.38 -12.04
N TYR A 421 -40.12 9.53 -12.23
CA TYR A 421 -39.57 10.51 -13.18
C TYR A 421 -40.00 10.23 -14.62
N ALA A 422 -39.93 8.97 -15.05
CA ALA A 422 -40.18 8.59 -16.43
C ALA A 422 -41.66 8.72 -16.86
N GLY A 423 -42.58 8.74 -15.88
CA GLY A 423 -44.01 8.86 -16.11
C GLY A 423 -44.66 7.59 -16.68
N PRO A 424 -45.97 7.67 -17.00
CA PRO A 424 -46.74 6.52 -17.46
C PRO A 424 -46.45 6.12 -18.91
N GLU A 425 -46.01 7.05 -19.76
CA GLU A 425 -45.71 6.79 -21.17
C GLU A 425 -44.40 6.01 -21.33
N PHE A 426 -44.50 4.83 -21.96
CA PHE A 426 -43.37 3.93 -22.10
C PHE A 426 -43.35 3.21 -23.46
N SER A 427 -42.14 3.04 -24.00
CA SER A 427 -41.82 2.11 -25.08
C SER A 427 -40.52 1.41 -24.73
N ILE A 428 -40.30 0.19 -25.26
CA ILE A 428 -39.10 -0.62 -24.99
C ILE A 428 -37.81 0.12 -25.35
N GLU A 429 -37.86 1.04 -26.30
CA GLU A 429 -36.71 1.82 -26.77
C GLU A 429 -36.43 3.05 -25.89
N LYS A 430 -37.29 3.37 -24.91
CA LYS A 430 -37.16 4.58 -24.08
C LYS A 430 -36.06 4.44 -23.03
N TYR A 431 -36.12 3.40 -22.20
CA TYR A 431 -35.10 3.06 -21.19
C TYR A 431 -35.30 1.61 -20.70
N GLU A 432 -34.31 1.07 -19.98
CA GLU A 432 -34.44 -0.19 -19.26
C GLU A 432 -33.88 -0.10 -17.84
N PHE A 433 -34.28 -1.05 -16.98
CA PHE A 433 -33.58 -1.32 -15.74
C PHE A 433 -32.57 -2.45 -15.93
N GLN A 434 -31.60 -2.55 -15.03
CA GLN A 434 -30.67 -3.67 -15.00
C GLN A 434 -30.44 -4.20 -13.60
N CYS A 435 -30.08 -5.48 -13.53
CA CYS A 435 -29.77 -6.16 -12.28
C CYS A 435 -28.71 -7.23 -12.48
N LEU A 436 -28.14 -7.72 -11.39
CA LEU A 436 -27.24 -8.87 -11.44
C LEU A 436 -28.02 -10.18 -11.38
N HIS A 437 -27.55 -11.16 -12.14
CA HIS A 437 -27.89 -12.56 -11.98
C HIS A 437 -27.70 -13.09 -10.55
N GLY A 438 -28.65 -13.90 -10.07
CA GLY A 438 -28.60 -14.54 -8.75
C GLY A 438 -28.84 -13.59 -7.57
N MET A 439 -29.19 -12.32 -7.83
CA MET A 439 -29.36 -11.30 -6.79
C MET A 439 -30.59 -10.40 -7.02
N GLY A 440 -30.73 -9.87 -8.23
CA GLY A 440 -31.75 -8.85 -8.51
C GLY A 440 -33.12 -9.41 -8.90
N GLU A 441 -33.20 -10.68 -9.32
CA GLU A 441 -34.41 -11.26 -9.90
C GLU A 441 -35.61 -11.22 -8.94
N GLY A 442 -35.38 -11.33 -7.63
CA GLY A 442 -36.43 -11.21 -6.62
C GLY A 442 -37.19 -9.88 -6.70
N LEU A 443 -36.48 -8.76 -6.90
CA LEU A 443 -37.07 -7.44 -7.08
C LEU A 443 -37.73 -7.32 -8.45
N TYR A 444 -37.02 -7.72 -9.50
CA TYR A 444 -37.44 -7.44 -10.87
C TYR A 444 -38.54 -8.37 -11.39
N ASN A 445 -38.83 -9.48 -10.72
CA ASN A 445 -40.04 -10.27 -10.95
C ASN A 445 -41.33 -9.47 -10.66
N GLU A 446 -41.22 -8.39 -9.87
CA GLU A 446 -42.31 -7.45 -9.59
C GLU A 446 -42.33 -6.25 -10.55
N VAL A 447 -41.45 -6.25 -11.56
CA VAL A 447 -41.24 -5.13 -12.51
C VAL A 447 -41.53 -5.58 -13.94
N VAL A 448 -40.96 -6.72 -14.35
CA VAL A 448 -41.06 -7.22 -15.73
C VAL A 448 -42.48 -7.74 -16.04
N GLY A 449 -42.97 -7.36 -17.22
CA GLY A 449 -44.19 -7.91 -17.82
C GLY A 449 -45.46 -7.10 -17.58
N PRO A 450 -46.52 -7.34 -18.39
CA PRO A 450 -47.69 -6.48 -18.49
C PRO A 450 -48.58 -6.48 -17.22
N GLN A 451 -48.43 -7.48 -16.36
CA GLN A 451 -49.17 -7.58 -15.09
C GLN A 451 -48.45 -6.88 -13.92
N LYS A 452 -47.27 -6.32 -14.16
CA LYS A 452 -46.40 -5.70 -13.16
C LYS A 452 -46.22 -4.20 -13.47
N LEU A 453 -44.98 -3.71 -13.56
CA LEU A 453 -44.71 -2.33 -14.00
C LEU A 453 -44.49 -2.22 -15.52
N ASP A 454 -44.43 -3.36 -16.21
CA ASP A 454 -44.19 -3.47 -17.65
C ASP A 454 -42.97 -2.65 -18.09
N ARG A 455 -41.83 -2.88 -17.42
CA ARG A 455 -40.53 -2.31 -17.78
C ARG A 455 -39.53 -3.42 -18.10
N PRO A 456 -38.70 -3.27 -19.15
CA PRO A 456 -37.69 -4.24 -19.51
C PRO A 456 -36.56 -4.22 -18.49
N VAL A 457 -36.01 -5.41 -18.24
CA VAL A 457 -34.89 -5.61 -17.32
C VAL A 457 -33.83 -6.44 -17.99
N ARG A 458 -32.60 -5.92 -18.03
CA ARG A 458 -31.42 -6.66 -18.48
C ARG A 458 -30.63 -7.21 -17.30
N ILE A 459 -30.43 -8.51 -17.30
CA ILE A 459 -29.62 -9.23 -16.33
C ILE A 459 -28.16 -9.16 -16.79
N TYR A 460 -27.32 -8.56 -15.97
CA TYR A 460 -25.87 -8.69 -16.08
C TYR A 460 -25.50 -10.10 -15.60
N ALA A 461 -24.95 -10.92 -16.51
CA ALA A 461 -24.79 -12.35 -16.33
C ALA A 461 -23.32 -12.75 -16.38
N PRO A 462 -22.68 -13.03 -15.23
CA PRO A 462 -21.31 -13.50 -15.19
C PRO A 462 -21.15 -14.88 -15.87
N VAL A 463 -20.08 -15.03 -16.63
CA VAL A 463 -19.73 -16.25 -17.37
C VAL A 463 -18.24 -16.53 -17.20
N GLY A 464 -17.90 -17.69 -16.66
CA GLY A 464 -16.51 -18.07 -16.49
C GLY A 464 -16.33 -19.28 -15.57
N THR A 465 -15.09 -19.78 -15.51
CA THR A 465 -14.76 -20.92 -14.64
C THR A 465 -14.80 -20.52 -13.17
N HIS A 466 -14.82 -21.52 -12.28
CA HIS A 466 -14.72 -21.27 -10.83
C HIS A 466 -13.48 -20.45 -10.46
N GLU A 467 -12.35 -20.71 -11.13
CA GLU A 467 -11.10 -19.98 -10.88
C GLU A 467 -11.25 -18.48 -11.20
N THR A 468 -11.82 -18.15 -12.35
CA THR A 468 -12.06 -16.77 -12.78
C THR A 468 -13.08 -16.06 -11.87
N LEU A 469 -14.12 -16.77 -11.42
CA LEU A 469 -15.12 -16.24 -10.50
C LEU A 469 -14.51 -15.84 -9.14
N LEU A 470 -13.60 -16.64 -8.59
CA LEU A 470 -13.10 -16.44 -7.23
C LEU A 470 -12.29 -15.15 -7.04
N ALA A 471 -11.54 -14.73 -8.07
CA ALA A 471 -10.84 -13.45 -8.06
C ALA A 471 -11.81 -12.26 -7.89
N TYR A 472 -13.01 -12.39 -8.45
CA TYR A 472 -14.05 -11.37 -8.50
C TYR A 472 -15.07 -11.46 -7.34
N LEU A 473 -15.27 -12.65 -6.77
CA LEU A 473 -16.39 -12.96 -5.87
C LEU A 473 -16.44 -12.10 -4.61
N VAL A 474 -15.30 -11.77 -3.99
CA VAL A 474 -15.30 -10.97 -2.73
C VAL A 474 -15.86 -9.58 -2.99
N ARG A 475 -15.39 -8.90 -4.04
CA ARG A 475 -15.90 -7.57 -4.41
C ARG A 475 -17.40 -7.62 -4.73
N ARG A 476 -17.86 -8.67 -5.42
CA ARG A 476 -19.28 -8.93 -5.71
C ARG A 476 -20.13 -9.09 -4.43
N LEU A 477 -19.62 -9.85 -3.47
CA LEU A 477 -20.28 -10.10 -2.19
C LEU A 477 -20.35 -8.82 -1.35
N LEU A 478 -19.30 -8.00 -1.36
CA LEU A 478 -19.25 -6.73 -0.63
C LEU A 478 -20.25 -5.71 -1.17
N GLU A 479 -20.40 -5.60 -2.50
CA GLU A 479 -21.32 -4.66 -3.16
C GLU A 479 -22.75 -4.72 -2.60
N ASN A 480 -23.23 -5.93 -2.29
CA ASN A 480 -24.60 -6.15 -1.82
C ASN A 480 -24.67 -6.62 -0.35
N GLY A 481 -23.54 -7.00 0.26
CA GLY A 481 -23.43 -7.49 1.64
C GLY A 481 -23.13 -6.41 2.68
N ALA A 482 -22.73 -5.19 2.28
CA ALA A 482 -22.49 -4.06 3.18
C ALA A 482 -23.70 -3.74 4.08
N ASN A 483 -23.49 -3.23 5.29
CA ASN A 483 -24.59 -2.84 6.20
C ASN A 483 -25.50 -1.77 5.59
N SER A 484 -24.94 -0.86 4.79
CA SER A 484 -25.69 0.19 4.07
C SER A 484 -26.32 -0.28 2.75
N SER A 485 -26.07 -1.52 2.30
CA SER A 485 -26.69 -2.10 1.12
C SER A 485 -28.19 -2.30 1.29
N PHE A 486 -28.98 -2.00 0.26
CA PHE A 486 -30.43 -2.24 0.27
C PHE A 486 -30.76 -3.73 0.44
N ILE A 487 -30.02 -4.62 -0.22
CA ILE A 487 -30.23 -6.08 -0.15
C ILE A 487 -29.98 -6.62 1.26
N ASN A 488 -29.03 -6.04 1.99
CA ASN A 488 -28.83 -6.36 3.39
C ASN A 488 -29.99 -5.81 4.25
N ARG A 489 -30.31 -4.51 4.10
CA ARG A 489 -31.34 -3.84 4.90
C ARG A 489 -32.77 -4.36 4.71
N ILE A 490 -33.15 -4.83 3.52
CA ILE A 490 -34.51 -5.35 3.26
C ILE A 490 -34.80 -6.64 4.05
N GLN A 491 -33.77 -7.43 4.32
CA GLN A 491 -33.86 -8.71 5.03
C GLN A 491 -33.84 -8.56 6.55
N ASP A 492 -33.43 -7.40 7.07
CA ASP A 492 -33.50 -7.11 8.49
C ASP A 492 -34.94 -6.69 8.89
N PRO A 493 -35.68 -7.51 9.66
CA PRO A 493 -37.03 -7.18 10.09
C PRO A 493 -37.06 -6.01 11.09
N ALA A 494 -35.94 -5.67 11.74
CA ALA A 494 -35.85 -4.54 12.66
C ALA A 494 -35.89 -3.19 11.93
N ILE A 495 -35.54 -3.15 10.65
CA ILE A 495 -35.62 -1.92 9.84
C ILE A 495 -37.08 -1.72 9.39
N PRO A 496 -37.72 -0.59 9.73
CA PRO A 496 -39.09 -0.33 9.30
C PRO A 496 -39.15 -0.13 7.78
N VAL A 497 -40.25 -0.55 7.15
CA VAL A 497 -40.49 -0.35 5.70
C VAL A 497 -40.35 1.11 5.33
N GLU A 498 -40.81 2.03 6.18
CA GLU A 498 -40.69 3.47 5.98
C GLU A 498 -39.24 3.88 5.66
N ALA A 499 -38.27 3.41 6.44
CA ALA A 499 -36.85 3.74 6.25
C ALA A 499 -36.24 3.17 4.95
N LEU A 500 -36.92 2.24 4.29
CA LEU A 500 -36.51 1.65 3.00
C LEU A 500 -37.16 2.34 1.81
N ILE A 501 -38.24 3.10 2.00
CA ILE A 501 -39.01 3.75 0.93
C ILE A 501 -38.89 5.28 0.94
N THR A 502 -38.40 5.89 2.03
CA THR A 502 -38.16 7.35 2.08
C THR A 502 -37.12 7.79 1.05
N SER A 503 -37.37 8.93 0.40
CA SER A 503 -36.43 9.55 -0.53
C SER A 503 -35.07 9.83 0.12
N PRO A 504 -33.95 9.56 -0.57
CA PRO A 504 -32.62 9.86 -0.05
C PRO A 504 -32.39 11.37 0.16
N VAL A 505 -33.08 12.24 -0.59
CA VAL A 505 -33.00 13.70 -0.35
C VAL A 505 -33.57 14.04 1.01
N THR A 506 -34.77 13.54 1.33
CA THR A 506 -35.41 13.74 2.64
C THR A 506 -34.64 13.08 3.78
N LEU A 507 -34.08 11.88 3.55
CA LEU A 507 -33.25 11.21 4.55
C LEU A 507 -31.98 12.00 4.85
N ALA A 508 -31.36 12.66 3.86
CA ALA A 508 -30.14 13.45 4.06
C ALA A 508 -30.41 14.71 4.91
N GLU A 509 -31.59 15.33 4.79
CA GLU A 509 -32.01 16.45 5.64
C GLU A 509 -32.21 16.04 7.11
N GLN A 510 -32.53 14.76 7.35
CA GLN A 510 -32.80 14.20 8.68
C GLN A 510 -31.54 13.58 9.33
N GLU A 511 -30.45 13.41 8.57
CA GLU A 511 -29.30 12.66 9.02
C GLU A 511 -28.41 13.47 9.97
N THR A 512 -28.13 12.90 11.14
CA THR A 512 -27.28 13.48 12.18
C THR A 512 -25.95 12.73 12.38
N SER A 513 -25.59 11.87 11.41
CA SER A 513 -24.44 10.95 11.53
C SER A 513 -23.15 11.68 11.88
N ARG A 514 -22.43 11.14 12.88
CA ARG A 514 -21.18 11.67 13.42
C ARG A 514 -19.92 11.05 12.78
N PHE A 515 -20.06 10.03 11.94
CA PHE A 515 -18.92 9.36 11.33
C PHE A 515 -18.50 10.09 10.04
N THR A 516 -17.21 10.42 9.96
CA THR A 516 -16.60 11.07 8.79
C THR A 516 -15.28 10.37 8.50
N VAL A 517 -15.10 9.95 7.25
CA VAL A 517 -13.82 9.42 6.77
C VAL A 517 -12.80 10.56 6.75
N ALA A 518 -11.64 10.37 7.39
CA ALA A 518 -10.61 11.40 7.42
C ALA A 518 -10.11 11.71 5.99
N LEU A 519 -10.15 12.99 5.61
CA LEU A 519 -9.55 13.44 4.35
C LEU A 519 -8.04 13.16 4.35
N PRO A 520 -7.41 12.94 3.18
CA PRO A 520 -5.98 12.63 3.12
C PRO A 520 -5.07 13.67 3.82
N PRO A 521 -5.29 14.99 3.71
CA PRO A 521 -4.48 15.99 4.43
C PRO A 521 -4.62 15.91 5.97
N ALA A 522 -5.74 15.38 6.46
CA ALA A 522 -6.08 15.27 7.88
C ALA A 522 -5.88 13.85 8.44
N LEU A 523 -5.18 12.97 7.72
CA LEU A 523 -5.06 11.55 8.06
C LEU A 523 -4.52 11.28 9.47
N TYR A 524 -3.61 12.14 9.96
CA TYR A 524 -2.98 12.01 11.29
C TYR A 524 -3.65 12.90 12.36
N GLY A 525 -4.86 13.40 12.08
CA GLY A 525 -5.66 14.18 13.02
C GLY A 525 -4.94 15.44 13.50
N THR A 526 -4.86 15.61 14.81
CA THR A 526 -4.23 16.79 15.44
C THR A 526 -2.73 16.64 15.65
N GLU A 527 -2.13 15.47 15.39
CA GLU A 527 -0.68 15.28 15.56
C GLU A 527 0.10 16.10 14.53
N ARG A 528 -0.29 15.99 13.25
CA ARG A 528 0.34 16.69 12.12
C ARG A 528 -0.56 16.67 10.88
N GLN A 529 -0.31 17.57 9.95
CA GLN A 529 -0.84 17.47 8.60
C GLN A 529 -0.08 16.39 7.79
N ASN A 530 -0.78 15.70 6.90
CA ASN A 530 -0.16 14.77 5.95
C ASN A 530 0.47 15.53 4.78
N SER A 531 1.52 14.98 4.17
CA SER A 531 2.10 15.49 2.94
C SER A 531 1.11 15.43 1.75
N ARG A 532 1.18 16.44 0.88
CA ARG A 532 0.36 16.51 -0.35
C ARG A 532 1.04 15.78 -1.49
N GLY A 533 0.33 14.88 -2.16
CA GLY A 533 0.76 14.27 -3.42
C GLY A 533 0.20 14.98 -4.65
N LEU A 534 0.52 14.43 -5.82
CA LEU A 534 0.01 14.84 -7.12
C LEU A 534 -0.71 13.67 -7.79
N ASP A 535 -1.88 13.95 -8.35
CA ASP A 535 -2.62 12.97 -9.13
C ASP A 535 -2.08 12.95 -10.56
N LEU A 536 -1.21 11.98 -10.87
CA LEU A 536 -0.61 11.86 -12.20
C LEU A 536 -1.59 11.34 -13.28
N SER A 537 -2.85 11.11 -12.92
CA SER A 537 -3.94 10.86 -13.88
C SER A 537 -4.74 12.11 -14.24
N ASP A 538 -4.58 13.20 -13.47
CA ASP A 538 -5.32 14.45 -13.62
C ASP A 538 -4.67 15.36 -14.68
N GLU A 539 -5.46 15.78 -15.68
CA GLU A 539 -4.94 16.55 -16.82
C GLU A 539 -4.49 17.96 -16.43
N ASN A 540 -5.09 18.57 -15.40
CA ASN A 540 -4.66 19.88 -14.90
C ASN A 540 -3.28 19.77 -14.25
N THR A 541 -3.09 18.74 -13.42
CA THR A 541 -1.81 18.43 -12.78
C THR A 541 -0.72 18.21 -13.83
N LEU A 542 -0.99 17.40 -14.87
CA LEU A 542 -0.01 17.16 -15.94
C LEU A 542 0.31 18.44 -16.75
N ARG A 543 -0.68 19.32 -16.96
CA ARG A 543 -0.48 20.62 -17.63
C ARG A 543 0.37 21.58 -16.79
N ASP A 544 0.11 21.64 -15.49
CA ASP A 544 0.88 22.47 -14.56
C ASP A 544 2.33 22.00 -14.47
N LEU A 545 2.55 20.69 -14.40
CA LEU A 545 3.90 20.10 -14.46
C LEU A 545 4.58 20.41 -15.79
N ALA A 546 3.87 20.28 -16.92
CA ALA A 546 4.42 20.60 -18.23
C ALA A 546 4.87 22.06 -18.34
N ALA A 547 4.10 23.00 -17.79
CA ALA A 547 4.44 24.42 -17.78
C ALA A 547 5.76 24.68 -17.04
N VAL A 548 5.99 24.01 -15.91
CA VAL A 548 7.24 24.16 -15.14
C VAL A 548 8.41 23.43 -15.80
N PHE A 549 8.21 22.16 -16.18
CA PHE A 549 9.28 21.31 -16.72
C PHE A 549 9.83 21.86 -18.04
N THR A 550 8.96 22.39 -18.90
CA THR A 550 9.38 22.92 -20.21
C THR A 550 9.91 24.36 -20.14
N ALA A 551 9.62 25.10 -19.08
CA ALA A 551 10.14 26.44 -18.83
C ALA A 551 11.49 26.44 -18.09
N THR A 552 11.92 25.29 -17.55
CA THR A 552 13.17 25.20 -16.78
C THR A 552 14.37 25.43 -17.70
N PRO A 553 15.13 26.53 -17.57
CA PRO A 553 16.26 26.80 -18.44
C PRO A 553 17.39 25.80 -18.19
N ALA A 554 18.20 25.53 -19.23
CA ALA A 554 19.45 24.82 -19.05
C ALA A 554 20.38 25.61 -18.09
N PRO A 555 21.21 24.95 -17.27
CA PRO A 555 22.03 25.66 -16.29
C PRO A 555 23.03 26.60 -16.98
N VAL A 556 23.15 27.81 -16.44
CA VAL A 556 24.25 28.74 -16.74
C VAL A 556 24.97 29.06 -15.43
N ALA A 557 26.03 28.30 -15.15
CA ALA A 557 27.22 28.63 -14.38
C ALA A 557 28.18 27.42 -14.49
N SER A 558 29.46 27.66 -14.78
CA SER A 558 30.46 26.66 -15.19
C SER A 558 31.58 26.44 -14.16
N GLU A 559 31.33 26.70 -12.88
CA GLU A 559 32.34 26.57 -11.82
C GLU A 559 32.06 25.34 -10.95
N GLY A 560 33.08 24.50 -10.74
CA GLY A 560 33.01 23.27 -9.96
C GLY A 560 32.84 22.01 -10.81
N GLU A 561 32.52 20.90 -10.13
CA GLU A 561 32.31 19.59 -10.73
C GLU A 561 30.97 19.54 -11.47
N ALA A 562 30.94 18.95 -12.66
CA ALA A 562 29.72 18.78 -13.45
C ALA A 562 28.89 17.60 -12.92
N ILE A 563 27.60 17.83 -12.68
CA ILE A 563 26.64 16.79 -12.32
C ILE A 563 25.89 16.37 -13.58
N ILE A 564 26.05 15.11 -13.96
CA ILE A 564 25.58 14.54 -15.22
C ILE A 564 24.28 13.78 -14.98
N ASN A 565 23.33 13.91 -15.90
CA ASN A 565 22.09 13.14 -15.84
C ASN A 565 22.40 11.64 -16.05
N PRO A 566 22.08 10.72 -15.11
CA PRO A 566 22.35 9.30 -15.29
C PRO A 566 21.61 8.69 -16.50
N ALA A 567 20.52 9.31 -16.96
CA ALA A 567 19.79 8.87 -18.15
C ALA A 567 20.45 9.34 -19.47
N SER A 568 21.36 10.30 -19.41
CA SER A 568 22.00 10.93 -20.57
C SER A 568 23.40 11.41 -20.20
N THR A 569 24.42 10.61 -20.54
CA THR A 569 25.85 10.88 -20.24
C THR A 569 26.38 12.19 -20.82
N THR A 570 25.66 12.80 -21.77
CA THR A 570 26.02 14.08 -22.40
C THR A 570 25.32 15.29 -21.80
N GLU A 571 24.35 15.08 -20.91
CA GLU A 571 23.54 16.16 -20.34
C GLU A 571 24.06 16.56 -18.96
N ILE A 572 24.43 17.84 -18.83
CA ILE A 572 24.81 18.42 -17.55
C ILE A 572 23.56 19.00 -16.87
N VAL A 573 23.26 18.51 -15.67
CA VAL A 573 22.16 18.98 -14.82
C VAL A 573 22.51 20.27 -14.10
N GLY A 574 23.78 20.43 -13.73
CA GLY A 574 24.32 21.62 -13.06
C GLY A 574 25.79 21.41 -12.68
N HIS A 575 26.36 22.37 -11.95
CA HIS A 575 27.71 22.25 -11.38
C HIS A 575 27.68 22.51 -9.88
N ILE A 576 28.60 21.89 -9.13
CA ILE A 576 28.80 22.21 -7.72
C ILE A 576 30.29 22.25 -7.36
N ALA A 577 30.68 23.26 -6.58
CA ALA A 577 32.04 23.33 -6.04
C ALA A 577 32.13 22.49 -4.75
N PHE A 578 33.07 21.55 -4.73
CA PHE A 578 33.41 20.82 -3.50
C PHE A 578 34.18 21.73 -2.54
N LEU A 579 33.94 21.58 -1.25
CA LEU A 579 34.66 22.35 -0.24
C LEU A 579 36.09 21.83 -0.09
N SER A 580 37.03 22.76 0.05
CA SER A 580 38.39 22.43 0.46
C SER A 580 38.42 21.95 1.92
N PRO A 581 39.44 21.18 2.34
CA PRO A 581 39.56 20.78 3.74
C PRO A 581 39.54 21.95 4.72
N GLN A 582 40.18 23.08 4.37
CA GLN A 582 40.15 24.28 5.19
C GLN A 582 38.73 24.88 5.32
N ALA A 583 37.97 24.92 4.22
CA ALA A 583 36.59 25.42 4.25
C ALA A 583 35.67 24.54 5.11
N ILE A 584 35.95 23.22 5.17
CA ILE A 584 35.26 22.28 6.08
C ILE A 584 35.58 22.60 7.54
N ASP A 585 36.85 22.87 7.87
CA ASP A 585 37.26 23.26 9.23
C ASP A 585 36.65 24.60 9.68
N GLU A 586 36.52 25.55 8.76
CA GLU A 586 35.82 26.81 8.99
C GLU A 586 34.32 26.58 9.23
N ALA A 587 33.69 25.69 8.48
CA ALA A 587 32.29 25.32 8.68
C ALA A 587 32.03 24.67 10.05
N LEU A 588 32.93 23.77 10.48
CA LEU A 588 32.93 23.17 11.81
C LEU A 588 33.01 24.23 12.91
N THR A 589 33.89 25.22 12.74
CA THR A 589 34.04 26.34 13.69
C THR A 589 32.74 27.14 13.80
N ARG A 590 32.14 27.53 12.66
CA ARG A 590 30.88 28.28 12.64
C ARG A 590 29.72 27.50 13.27
N ALA A 591 29.62 26.19 12.98
CA ALA A 591 28.58 25.34 13.55
C ALA A 591 28.69 25.23 15.08
N ALA A 592 29.92 25.16 15.61
CA ALA A 592 30.18 25.18 17.04
C ALA A 592 29.84 26.53 17.67
N SER A 593 30.17 27.65 17.00
CA SER A 593 29.83 29.00 17.46
C SER A 593 28.33 29.28 17.45
N ALA A 594 27.57 28.74 16.50
CA ALA A 594 26.12 28.91 16.41
C ALA A 594 25.34 28.04 17.41
N PHE A 595 25.93 26.94 17.88
CA PHE A 595 25.24 25.95 18.71
C PHE A 595 24.54 26.51 19.95
N PRO A 596 25.16 27.38 20.80
CA PRO A 596 24.48 27.92 21.96
C PRO A 596 23.17 28.63 21.61
N SER A 597 23.19 29.46 20.55
CA SER A 597 22.01 30.21 20.11
C SER A 597 20.88 29.31 19.61
N TRP A 598 21.23 28.21 18.94
CA TRP A 598 20.25 27.28 18.40
C TRP A 598 19.68 26.33 19.47
N ARG A 599 20.53 25.85 20.39
CA ARG A 599 20.11 25.12 21.58
C ARG A 599 19.06 25.90 22.36
N ASP A 600 19.30 27.20 22.55
CA ASP A 600 18.46 28.09 23.34
C ASP A 600 17.19 28.55 22.59
N THR A 601 17.08 28.26 21.28
CA THR A 601 15.85 28.47 20.50
C THR A 601 14.78 27.49 20.95
N GLY A 602 13.62 27.98 21.42
CA GLY A 602 12.58 27.13 22.01
C GLY A 602 12.06 26.02 21.09
N ALA A 603 11.71 24.86 21.67
CA ALA A 603 11.23 23.68 20.94
C ALA A 603 10.07 23.98 19.97
N ALA A 604 9.12 24.82 20.39
CA ALA A 604 7.99 25.23 19.56
C ALA A 604 8.40 26.09 18.34
N GLN A 605 9.43 26.92 18.49
CA GLN A 605 9.97 27.73 17.42
C GLN A 605 10.77 26.89 16.43
N ARG A 606 11.59 25.94 16.92
CA ARG A 606 12.28 24.98 16.04
C ARG A 606 11.26 24.17 15.24
N ALA A 607 10.25 23.61 15.88
CA ALA A 607 9.17 22.88 15.21
C ALA A 607 8.46 23.74 14.13
N ALA A 608 8.16 25.01 14.41
CA ALA A 608 7.57 25.91 13.42
C ALA A 608 8.47 26.17 12.20
N LEU A 609 9.80 26.23 12.38
CA LEU A 609 10.75 26.36 11.28
C LEU A 609 10.81 25.10 10.40
N LEU A 610 10.70 23.91 11.00
CA LEU A 610 10.58 22.66 10.26
C LEU A 610 9.26 22.61 9.45
N GLU A 611 8.13 22.97 10.07
CA GLU A 611 6.83 23.03 9.41
C GLU A 611 6.82 24.03 8.24
N LYS A 612 7.40 25.22 8.42
CA LYS A 612 7.57 26.22 7.34
C LYS A 612 8.46 25.71 6.21
N THR A 613 9.51 24.95 6.53
CA THR A 613 10.33 24.27 5.52
C THR A 613 9.51 23.24 4.74
N ALA A 614 8.63 22.51 5.41
CA ALA A 614 7.74 21.53 4.78
C ALA A 614 6.78 22.22 3.79
N GLU A 615 6.20 23.37 4.17
CA GLU A 615 5.39 24.20 3.28
C GLU A 615 6.17 24.72 2.07
N ALA A 616 7.43 25.12 2.27
CA ALA A 616 8.30 25.57 1.18
C ALA A 616 8.60 24.44 0.17
N LEU A 617 8.86 23.22 0.65
CA LEU A 617 9.02 22.05 -0.23
C LEU A 617 7.74 21.74 -1.01
N GLU A 618 6.58 21.75 -0.36
CA GLU A 618 5.30 21.50 -1.04
C GLU A 618 5.03 22.55 -2.13
N THR A 619 5.33 23.82 -1.85
CA THR A 619 5.17 24.94 -2.82
C THR A 619 6.07 24.78 -4.03
N GLU A 620 7.29 24.28 -3.83
CA GLU A 620 8.31 24.12 -4.88
C GLU A 620 8.26 22.74 -5.56
N THR A 621 7.26 21.91 -5.25
CA THR A 621 7.17 20.50 -5.69
C THR A 621 7.48 20.31 -7.18
N PRO A 622 6.83 21.03 -8.13
CA PRO A 622 7.14 20.85 -9.55
C PRO A 622 8.61 21.12 -9.90
N ARG A 623 9.24 22.17 -9.35
CA ARG A 623 10.64 22.47 -9.64
C ARG A 623 11.58 21.44 -9.04
N LEU A 624 11.31 21.00 -7.80
CA LEU A 624 12.08 19.96 -7.14
C LEU A 624 11.97 18.62 -7.88
N MET A 625 10.79 18.27 -8.40
CA MET A 625 10.60 17.07 -9.23
C MET A 625 11.49 17.11 -10.47
N ALA A 626 11.52 18.23 -11.19
CA ALA A 626 12.36 18.36 -12.39
C ALA A 626 13.85 18.13 -12.08
N LEU A 627 14.33 18.63 -10.94
CA LEU A 627 15.70 18.42 -10.50
C LEU A 627 15.95 16.96 -10.09
N ILE A 628 15.08 16.36 -9.27
CA ILE A 628 15.21 14.97 -8.81
C ILE A 628 15.20 13.99 -10.01
N ILE A 629 14.33 14.22 -11.00
CA ILE A 629 14.23 13.38 -12.20
C ILE A 629 15.55 13.40 -12.99
N ARG A 630 16.12 14.59 -13.18
CA ARG A 630 17.35 14.79 -13.98
C ARG A 630 18.62 14.41 -13.24
N GLU A 631 18.71 14.73 -11.95
CA GLU A 631 19.91 14.49 -11.14
C GLU A 631 19.99 13.03 -10.67
N ALA A 632 18.90 12.48 -10.14
CA ALA A 632 18.89 11.16 -9.52
C ALA A 632 18.23 10.08 -10.40
N GLY A 633 17.75 10.43 -11.59
CA GLY A 633 17.17 9.47 -12.53
C GLY A 633 15.82 8.88 -12.10
N LYS A 634 15.09 9.53 -11.18
CA LYS A 634 13.81 9.01 -10.66
C LYS A 634 12.64 9.26 -11.59
N THR A 635 11.68 8.36 -11.62
CA THR A 635 10.41 8.55 -12.35
C THR A 635 9.54 9.62 -11.69
N LEU A 636 8.50 10.11 -12.38
CA LEU A 636 7.56 11.09 -11.83
C LEU A 636 6.97 10.65 -10.48
N ALA A 637 6.46 9.42 -10.41
CA ALA A 637 5.83 8.89 -9.21
C ALA A 637 6.83 8.81 -8.04
N ASN A 638 8.08 8.42 -8.32
CA ASN A 638 9.12 8.35 -7.30
C ASN A 638 9.58 9.74 -6.83
N ALA A 639 9.61 10.75 -7.71
CA ALA A 639 9.90 12.13 -7.33
C ALA A 639 8.81 12.73 -6.42
N VAL A 640 7.53 12.47 -6.70
CA VAL A 640 6.41 12.87 -5.82
C VAL A 640 6.55 12.20 -4.45
N ALA A 641 6.77 10.87 -4.43
CA ALA A 641 6.88 10.11 -3.19
C ALA A 641 8.05 10.60 -2.30
N GLU A 642 9.19 10.93 -2.91
CA GLU A 642 10.36 11.43 -2.19
C GLU A 642 10.12 12.82 -1.55
N ILE A 643 9.52 13.75 -2.29
CA ILE A 643 9.21 15.08 -1.73
C ILE A 643 8.20 14.94 -0.57
N ARG A 644 7.21 14.07 -0.72
CA ARG A 644 6.25 13.76 0.34
C ARG A 644 6.93 13.20 1.59
N GLU A 645 7.84 12.25 1.42
CA GLU A 645 8.59 11.66 2.54
C GLU A 645 9.44 12.71 3.27
N ALA A 646 10.09 13.63 2.54
CA ALA A 646 10.83 14.75 3.13
C ALA A 646 9.93 15.70 3.95
N VAL A 647 8.76 16.04 3.41
CA VAL A 647 7.73 16.84 4.09
C VAL A 647 7.22 16.12 5.34
N ASP A 648 6.97 14.82 5.25
CA ASP A 648 6.51 14.03 6.37
C ASP A 648 7.56 13.94 7.48
N PHE A 649 8.85 13.80 7.17
CA PHE A 649 9.92 13.87 8.17
C PHE A 649 9.93 15.20 8.92
N LEU A 650 9.84 16.33 8.20
CA LEU A 650 9.81 17.66 8.81
C LEU A 650 8.61 17.81 9.75
N ARG A 651 7.41 17.48 9.28
CA ARG A 651 6.17 17.59 10.07
C ARG A 651 6.14 16.60 11.25
N TYR A 652 6.62 15.38 11.04
CA TYR A 652 6.70 14.37 12.10
C TYR A 652 7.66 14.78 13.20
N TYR A 653 8.90 15.16 12.86
CA TYR A 653 9.87 15.57 13.88
C TYR A 653 9.52 16.91 14.53
N ALA A 654 8.84 17.82 13.83
CA ALA A 654 8.24 19.01 14.46
C ALA A 654 7.23 18.61 15.55
N ALA A 655 6.31 17.69 15.25
CA ALA A 655 5.32 17.19 16.22
C ALA A 655 6.00 16.49 17.40
N GLN A 656 6.95 15.57 17.15
CA GLN A 656 7.67 14.85 18.20
C GLN A 656 8.50 15.79 19.09
N THR A 657 9.09 16.84 18.52
CA THR A 657 9.85 17.86 19.27
C THR A 657 9.00 18.52 20.35
N ARG A 658 7.73 18.80 20.05
CA ARG A 658 6.80 19.44 21.01
C ARG A 658 6.51 18.54 22.22
N HIS A 659 6.75 17.23 22.12
CA HIS A 659 6.51 16.25 23.20
C HIS A 659 7.75 15.97 24.09
N LEU A 660 8.96 16.41 23.72
CA LEU A 660 10.18 16.10 24.46
C LEU A 660 10.32 16.86 25.80
N GLY A 661 9.57 17.96 26.00
CA GLY A 661 9.65 18.77 27.23
C GLY A 661 10.97 19.55 27.37
N SER A 662 11.13 20.30 28.46
CA SER A 662 12.28 21.19 28.69
C SER A 662 13.56 20.49 29.19
N ALA A 663 13.47 19.23 29.61
CA ALA A 663 14.61 18.43 30.07
C ALA A 663 15.49 17.88 28.93
N ALA A 664 15.06 18.02 27.68
CA ALA A 664 15.80 17.56 26.51
C ALA A 664 16.99 18.49 26.21
N GLN A 665 18.22 18.00 26.37
CA GLN A 665 19.44 18.75 26.03
C GLN A 665 20.10 18.20 24.75
N PRO A 666 20.37 19.02 23.73
CA PRO A 666 21.07 18.57 22.52
C PRO A 666 22.53 18.19 22.77
N LEU A 667 23.12 17.44 21.83
CA LEU A 667 24.50 16.98 21.86
C LEU A 667 25.51 18.06 21.44
N GLY A 668 25.19 18.88 20.42
CA GLY A 668 26.12 19.82 19.78
C GLY A 668 26.11 19.71 18.25
N PRO A 669 27.22 20.05 17.57
CA PRO A 669 27.34 19.86 16.12
C PRO A 669 27.22 18.39 15.70
N VAL A 670 26.36 18.10 14.72
CA VAL A 670 26.08 16.76 14.19
C VAL A 670 26.46 16.68 12.71
N ALA A 671 27.14 15.61 12.32
CA ALA A 671 27.42 15.32 10.92
C ALA A 671 26.30 14.43 10.34
N CYS A 672 25.62 14.91 9.30
CA CYS A 672 24.61 14.14 8.56
C CYS A 672 25.19 13.76 7.19
N ILE A 673 25.38 12.46 6.96
CA ILE A 673 25.93 11.90 5.72
C ILE A 673 24.84 11.03 5.09
N SER A 674 24.40 11.43 3.89
CA SER A 674 23.21 10.89 3.24
C SER A 674 23.50 10.27 1.87
N PRO A 675 22.66 9.34 1.39
CA PRO A 675 22.90 8.60 0.15
C PRO A 675 22.27 9.29 -1.06
N TRP A 676 22.70 8.88 -2.25
CA TRP A 676 22.21 9.40 -3.53
C TRP A 676 20.81 8.88 -3.91
N ASN A 677 20.35 7.78 -3.31
CA ASN A 677 19.14 7.10 -3.76
C ASN A 677 17.84 7.67 -3.16
N PHE A 678 17.94 8.42 -2.06
CA PHE A 678 16.89 9.29 -1.53
C PHE A 678 17.50 10.65 -1.20
N PRO A 679 17.93 11.38 -2.25
CA PRO A 679 18.80 12.54 -2.11
C PRO A 679 18.10 13.75 -1.48
N LEU A 680 16.78 13.75 -1.39
CA LEU A 680 15.99 14.74 -0.65
C LEU A 680 15.43 14.17 0.65
N ALA A 681 14.74 13.02 0.60
CA ALA A 681 13.99 12.52 1.75
C ALA A 681 14.87 12.14 2.94
N ILE A 682 15.89 11.29 2.73
CA ILE A 682 16.80 10.86 3.81
C ILE A 682 17.71 12.01 4.23
N PHE A 683 18.16 12.83 3.28
CA PHE A 683 18.93 14.05 3.56
C PHE A 683 18.17 14.95 4.54
N ILE A 684 16.92 15.30 4.22
CA ILE A 684 16.07 16.11 5.10
C ILE A 684 15.74 15.38 6.40
N GLY A 685 15.43 14.08 6.37
CA GLY A 685 15.09 13.31 7.56
C GLY A 685 16.18 13.34 8.64
N GLN A 686 17.44 13.11 8.25
CA GLN A 686 18.58 13.19 9.17
C GLN A 686 18.77 14.60 9.72
N ILE A 687 18.75 15.62 8.86
CA ILE A 687 18.94 17.03 9.23
C ILE A 687 17.83 17.52 10.15
N ALA A 688 16.57 17.28 9.76
CA ALA A 688 15.38 17.68 10.49
C ALA A 688 15.39 17.11 11.92
N ALA A 689 15.76 15.84 12.08
CA ALA A 689 15.86 15.22 13.40
C ALA A 689 16.90 15.90 14.32
N ALA A 690 18.08 16.23 13.79
CA ALA A 690 19.11 16.91 14.56
C ALA A 690 18.71 18.35 14.92
N LEU A 691 18.15 19.09 13.96
CA LEU A 691 17.68 20.46 14.16
C LEU A 691 16.51 20.53 15.15
N ALA A 692 15.57 19.58 15.08
CA ALA A 692 14.41 19.46 15.96
C ALA A 692 14.78 19.54 17.45
N VAL A 693 15.85 18.85 17.84
CA VAL A 693 16.30 18.81 19.24
C VAL A 693 17.31 19.90 19.62
N GLY A 694 17.71 20.77 18.68
CA GLY A 694 18.59 21.91 18.94
C GLY A 694 20.07 21.67 18.65
N ASN A 695 20.42 20.64 17.88
CA ASN A 695 21.79 20.45 17.36
C ASN A 695 22.03 21.34 16.14
N THR A 696 23.26 21.81 15.94
CA THR A 696 23.70 22.37 14.65
C THR A 696 24.16 21.24 13.73
N VAL A 697 24.10 21.44 12.41
CA VAL A 697 24.24 20.37 11.43
C VAL A 697 25.23 20.73 10.34
N LEU A 698 26.10 19.77 10.03
CA LEU A 698 26.96 19.76 8.84
C LEU A 698 26.47 18.63 7.93
N ALA A 699 25.88 19.01 6.80
CA ALA A 699 25.20 18.08 5.91
C ALA A 699 26.07 17.75 4.69
N LYS A 700 26.58 16.53 4.62
CA LYS A 700 27.33 15.99 3.49
C LYS A 700 26.38 15.13 2.62
N PRO A 701 25.89 15.65 1.48
CA PRO A 701 25.13 14.84 0.53
C PRO A 701 26.05 13.87 -0.22
N ALA A 702 25.47 12.85 -0.85
CA ALA A 702 26.20 12.03 -1.81
C ALA A 702 26.71 12.89 -2.98
N GLU A 703 27.89 12.57 -3.50
CA GLU A 703 28.54 13.29 -4.58
C GLU A 703 27.78 13.22 -5.91
N GLU A 704 26.92 12.22 -6.09
CA GLU A 704 26.09 12.04 -7.28
C GLU A 704 24.86 12.97 -7.29
N THR A 705 24.37 13.40 -6.13
CA THR A 705 23.13 14.19 -6.00
C THR A 705 23.24 15.45 -5.13
N PRO A 706 24.22 16.33 -5.36
CA PRO A 706 24.47 17.46 -4.48
C PRO A 706 23.61 18.71 -4.79
N LEU A 707 23.00 18.83 -5.96
CA LEU A 707 22.19 19.98 -6.37
C LEU A 707 20.85 20.02 -5.65
N ILE A 708 20.15 18.89 -5.55
CA ILE A 708 18.90 18.81 -4.79
C ILE A 708 19.14 19.07 -3.29
N ALA A 709 20.28 18.62 -2.76
CA ALA A 709 20.69 18.91 -1.39
C ALA A 709 20.98 20.41 -1.17
N GLN A 710 21.64 21.05 -2.15
CA GLN A 710 21.86 22.50 -2.14
C GLN A 710 20.52 23.25 -2.13
N GLU A 711 19.57 22.81 -2.95
CA GLU A 711 18.25 23.42 -3.02
C GLU A 711 17.45 23.23 -1.71
N ALA A 712 17.53 22.04 -1.10
CA ALA A 712 16.92 21.78 0.21
C ALA A 712 17.48 22.72 1.30
N VAL A 713 18.80 22.91 1.37
CA VAL A 713 19.43 23.82 2.34
C VAL A 713 19.07 25.28 2.04
N ARG A 714 18.99 25.67 0.76
CA ARG A 714 18.51 27.01 0.36
C ARG A 714 17.08 27.27 0.87
N LEU A 715 16.19 26.28 0.75
CA LEU A 715 14.80 26.37 1.25
C LEU A 715 14.72 26.39 2.78
N MET A 716 15.59 25.65 3.48
CA MET A 716 15.71 25.73 4.95
C MET A 716 16.11 27.14 5.41
N HIS A 717 17.08 27.77 4.73
CA HIS A 717 17.47 29.16 5.02
C HIS A 717 16.35 30.15 4.71
N ALA A 718 15.67 30.01 3.56
CA ALA A 718 14.52 30.84 3.22
C ALA A 718 13.36 30.70 4.23
N SER A 719 13.22 29.52 4.83
CA SER A 719 12.26 29.26 5.92
C SER A 719 12.66 29.91 7.24
N GLY A 720 13.92 30.32 7.41
CA GLY A 720 14.41 31.07 8.57
C GLY A 720 15.39 30.29 9.46
N ILE A 721 15.86 29.11 9.02
CA ILE A 721 16.92 28.38 9.73
C ILE A 721 18.26 29.10 9.46
N PRO A 722 18.99 29.54 10.51
CA PRO A 722 20.21 30.34 10.31
C PRO A 722 21.31 29.61 9.51
N GLN A 723 22.13 30.37 8.79
CA GLN A 723 23.18 29.82 7.91
C GLN A 723 24.21 28.97 8.66
N ASP A 724 24.64 29.40 9.83
CA ASP A 724 25.64 28.65 10.61
C ASP A 724 25.04 27.47 11.38
N VAL A 725 23.70 27.37 11.44
CA VAL A 725 22.99 26.27 12.11
C VAL A 725 22.89 25.03 11.22
N ILE A 726 22.76 25.22 9.90
CA ILE A 726 22.80 24.15 8.91
C ILE A 726 23.73 24.55 7.77
N GLN A 727 24.82 23.82 7.59
CA GLN A 727 25.80 24.09 6.54
C GLN A 727 25.92 22.88 5.61
N LEU A 728 25.80 23.13 4.30
CA LEU A 728 26.03 22.12 3.26
C LEU A 728 27.53 21.91 3.06
N ILE A 729 27.95 20.64 3.00
CA ILE A 729 29.34 20.23 2.79
C ILE A 729 29.43 19.36 1.52
N PRO A 730 29.39 19.96 0.30
CA PRO A 730 29.61 19.20 -0.93
C PRO A 730 31.02 18.64 -0.99
N GLY A 731 31.14 17.38 -1.40
CA GLY A 731 32.41 16.68 -1.53
C GLY A 731 32.23 15.18 -1.74
N ASP A 732 33.32 14.49 -2.00
CA ASP A 732 33.37 13.02 -2.03
C ASP A 732 33.48 12.42 -0.61
N GLY A 733 33.72 11.11 -0.53
CA GLY A 733 33.92 10.41 0.73
C GLY A 733 35.01 11.00 1.66
N ARG A 734 36.00 11.74 1.14
CA ARG A 734 37.06 12.36 1.96
C ARG A 734 36.51 13.51 2.80
N ALA A 735 35.57 14.29 2.28
CA ALA A 735 34.88 15.33 3.04
C ALA A 735 34.07 14.72 4.20
N GLY A 736 33.38 13.60 3.95
CA GLY A 736 32.68 12.83 4.98
C GLY A 736 33.64 12.31 6.06
N ALA A 737 34.77 11.72 5.66
CA ALA A 737 35.79 11.25 6.59
C ALA A 737 36.39 12.39 7.43
N GLN A 738 36.60 13.58 6.87
CA GLN A 738 37.07 14.74 7.63
C GLN A 738 36.05 15.17 8.71
N LEU A 739 34.76 15.22 8.38
CA LEU A 739 33.71 15.50 9.36
C LEU A 739 33.71 14.46 10.48
N VAL A 740 33.80 13.17 10.15
CA VAL A 740 33.86 12.09 11.13
C VAL A 740 35.12 12.17 12.02
N ALA A 741 36.25 12.67 11.52
CA ALA A 741 37.47 12.88 12.31
C ALA A 741 37.36 14.09 13.26
N ALA A 742 36.55 15.09 12.91
CA ALA A 742 36.64 16.41 13.51
C ALA A 742 36.23 16.44 15.00
N PRO A 743 37.10 16.87 15.94
CA PRO A 743 36.85 16.87 17.38
C PRO A 743 35.58 17.60 17.83
N GLY A 744 35.07 18.54 17.02
CA GLY A 744 33.84 19.30 17.28
C GLY A 744 32.53 18.53 17.06
N ILE A 745 32.54 17.45 16.27
CA ILE A 745 31.34 16.64 16.01
C ILE A 745 30.98 15.80 17.23
N ARG A 746 29.69 15.79 17.56
CA ARG A 746 29.09 15.14 18.74
C ARG A 746 28.18 13.97 18.40
N ALA A 747 27.75 13.82 17.16
CA ALA A 747 27.10 12.61 16.63
C ALA A 747 27.28 12.52 15.11
N VAL A 748 27.18 11.31 14.59
CA VAL A 748 27.16 11.03 13.16
C VAL A 748 25.87 10.28 12.81
N LEU A 749 25.12 10.81 11.85
CA LEU A 749 24.00 10.13 11.20
C LEU A 749 24.48 9.76 9.80
N PHE A 750 24.52 8.47 9.51
CA PHE A 750 24.96 7.94 8.24
C PHE A 750 23.87 7.06 7.64
N THR A 751 23.63 7.23 6.35
CA THR A 751 22.88 6.25 5.57
C THR A 751 23.61 5.95 4.28
N GLY A 752 23.91 4.67 4.03
CA GLY A 752 24.74 4.23 2.90
C GLY A 752 25.17 2.76 3.03
N SER A 753 26.29 2.37 2.42
CA SER A 753 26.71 0.96 2.44
C SER A 753 27.24 0.50 3.81
N THR A 754 27.08 -0.79 4.11
CA THR A 754 27.61 -1.42 5.33
C THR A 754 29.13 -1.28 5.42
N ASP A 755 29.84 -1.35 4.29
CA ASP A 755 31.30 -1.20 4.25
C ASP A 755 31.76 0.20 4.69
N VAL A 756 31.12 1.26 4.18
CA VAL A 756 31.43 2.64 4.57
C VAL A 756 31.04 2.88 6.03
N ALA A 757 29.90 2.35 6.49
CA ALA A 757 29.50 2.48 7.89
C ALA A 757 30.52 1.83 8.85
N ARG A 758 31.14 0.70 8.48
CA ARG A 758 32.22 0.07 9.24
C ARG A 758 33.51 0.91 9.25
N LEU A 759 33.84 1.58 8.14
CA LEU A 759 34.95 2.53 8.10
C LEU A 759 34.71 3.71 9.05
N ILE A 760 33.49 4.27 9.06
CA ILE A 760 33.09 5.33 9.98
C ILE A 760 33.15 4.85 11.43
N GLN A 761 32.62 3.67 11.75
CA GLN A 761 32.70 3.08 13.09
C GLN A 761 34.15 2.96 13.57
N LYS A 762 35.04 2.45 12.70
CA LYS A 762 36.47 2.33 13.01
C LYS A 762 37.08 3.69 13.31
N GLN A 763 36.79 4.69 12.49
CA GLN A 763 37.31 6.04 12.71
C GLN A 763 36.77 6.69 13.99
N LEU A 764 35.49 6.48 14.32
CA LEU A 764 34.88 6.96 15.56
C LEU A 764 35.43 6.24 16.80
N SER A 765 35.97 5.02 16.65
CA SER A 765 36.52 4.27 17.78
C SER A 765 37.77 4.90 18.40
N ASP A 766 38.45 5.79 17.67
CA ASP A 766 39.59 6.57 18.14
C ASP A 766 39.18 7.88 18.84
N ARG A 767 37.88 8.08 19.07
CA ARG A 767 37.32 9.33 19.59
C ARG A 767 36.31 9.11 20.70
N LEU A 768 36.29 10.05 21.65
CA LEU A 768 35.29 10.17 22.70
C LEU A 768 34.72 11.59 22.72
N ASN A 769 33.52 11.73 23.26
CA ASN A 769 32.95 13.03 23.62
C ASN A 769 33.72 13.63 24.83
N PRO A 770 33.59 14.95 25.08
CA PRO A 770 34.29 15.61 26.19
C PRO A 770 33.97 15.04 27.59
N ASP A 771 32.83 14.39 27.75
CA ASP A 771 32.40 13.68 28.96
C ASP A 771 32.99 12.26 29.07
N GLY A 772 33.82 11.84 28.11
CA GLY A 772 34.41 10.50 28.04
C GLY A 772 33.50 9.43 27.43
N ALA A 773 32.27 9.77 27.03
CA ALA A 773 31.33 8.83 26.42
C ALA A 773 31.65 8.58 24.93
N SER A 774 31.17 7.46 24.40
CA SER A 774 31.24 7.17 22.96
C SER A 774 30.41 8.17 22.15
N ILE A 775 30.89 8.57 20.97
CA ILE A 775 30.13 9.40 20.03
C ILE A 775 28.91 8.61 19.50
N PRO A 776 27.67 9.10 19.66
CA PRO A 776 26.50 8.50 19.04
C PRO A 776 26.66 8.37 17.52
N PHE A 777 26.51 7.14 17.05
CA PHE A 777 26.52 6.80 15.63
C PHE A 777 25.21 6.10 15.29
N ILE A 778 24.44 6.72 14.39
CA ILE A 778 23.27 6.10 13.75
C ILE A 778 23.69 5.73 12.34
N ALA A 779 23.72 4.44 12.04
CA ALA A 779 24.05 3.93 10.72
C ALA A 779 22.90 3.09 10.19
N GLU A 780 22.21 3.59 9.17
CA GLU A 780 21.21 2.84 8.41
C GLU A 780 21.86 2.37 7.10
N THR A 781 21.77 1.08 6.80
CA THR A 781 22.54 0.48 5.70
C THR A 781 21.68 -0.44 4.82
N GLY A 782 22.31 -1.33 4.06
CA GLY A 782 21.66 -2.16 3.04
C GLY A 782 20.81 -3.32 3.59
N GLY A 783 20.21 -4.07 2.67
CA GLY A 783 19.41 -5.25 3.01
C GLY A 783 19.44 -6.35 1.94
N GLN A 784 19.38 -7.61 2.38
CA GLN A 784 19.09 -8.76 1.53
C GLN A 784 17.61 -9.14 1.68
N ASN A 785 16.73 -8.23 1.27
CA ASN A 785 15.31 -8.29 1.60
C ASN A 785 14.62 -9.45 0.88
N ALA A 786 13.79 -10.19 1.62
CA ALA A 786 13.11 -11.38 1.13
C ALA A 786 11.58 -11.25 1.19
N LEU A 787 10.90 -11.84 0.20
CA LEU A 787 9.45 -12.01 0.17
C LEU A 787 9.14 -13.50 0.05
N ILE A 788 8.38 -14.04 1.00
CA ILE A 788 7.87 -15.42 0.94
C ILE A 788 6.45 -15.42 0.40
N VAL A 789 6.21 -16.27 -0.58
CA VAL A 789 4.90 -16.47 -1.23
C VAL A 789 4.51 -17.93 -1.15
N ASP A 790 3.41 -18.22 -0.46
CA ASP A 790 2.80 -19.54 -0.44
C ASP A 790 1.75 -19.71 -1.56
N SER A 791 1.24 -20.92 -1.74
CA SER A 791 0.26 -21.23 -2.79
C SER A 791 -1.15 -20.67 -2.54
N SER A 792 -1.41 -20.04 -1.38
CA SER A 792 -2.69 -19.41 -1.06
C SER A 792 -2.80 -17.96 -1.54
N ALA A 793 -1.65 -17.35 -1.87
CA ALA A 793 -1.57 -15.99 -2.36
C ALA A 793 -2.23 -15.81 -3.75
N LEU A 794 -2.78 -14.63 -4.02
CA LEU A 794 -3.29 -14.28 -5.35
C LEU A 794 -2.12 -13.88 -6.26
N THR A 795 -1.93 -14.58 -7.37
CA THR A 795 -0.78 -14.41 -8.26
C THR A 795 -0.66 -12.98 -8.80
N GLU A 796 -1.77 -12.36 -9.21
CA GLU A 796 -1.82 -11.02 -9.79
C GLU A 796 -1.36 -9.94 -8.78
N GLN A 797 -1.78 -10.07 -7.51
CA GLN A 797 -1.32 -9.21 -6.42
C GLN A 797 0.17 -9.39 -6.17
N VAL A 798 0.63 -10.64 -6.08
CA VAL A 798 2.05 -10.94 -5.87
C VAL A 798 2.91 -10.36 -6.99
N VAL A 799 2.51 -10.54 -8.26
CA VAL A 799 3.25 -9.99 -9.39
C VAL A 799 3.32 -8.46 -9.31
N THR A 800 2.20 -7.79 -9.03
CA THR A 800 2.16 -6.33 -8.85
C THR A 800 3.13 -5.87 -7.75
N ASP A 801 3.08 -6.51 -6.59
CA ASP A 801 3.91 -6.16 -5.44
C ASP A 801 5.38 -6.51 -5.64
N VAL A 802 5.70 -7.59 -6.37
CA VAL A 802 7.07 -7.97 -6.76
C VAL A 802 7.65 -6.95 -7.74
N LEU A 803 6.90 -6.54 -8.77
CA LEU A 803 7.37 -5.54 -9.72
C LEU A 803 7.68 -4.21 -9.02
N ALA A 804 6.77 -3.74 -8.16
CA ALA A 804 6.97 -2.54 -7.37
C ALA A 804 8.14 -2.67 -6.38
N SER A 805 8.31 -3.83 -5.74
CA SER A 805 9.36 -4.01 -4.73
C SER A 805 10.75 -4.22 -5.34
N ALA A 806 10.86 -4.91 -6.47
CA ALA A 806 12.16 -5.30 -7.03
C ALA A 806 12.71 -4.29 -8.04
N PHE A 807 11.83 -3.65 -8.83
CA PHE A 807 12.27 -2.89 -10.00
C PHE A 807 11.98 -1.39 -9.94
N ASP A 808 11.05 -0.93 -9.09
CA ASP A 808 10.83 0.51 -8.87
C ASP A 808 12.13 1.22 -8.51
N SER A 809 12.32 2.45 -9.02
CA SER A 809 13.59 3.19 -8.89
C SER A 809 14.83 2.41 -9.37
N ALA A 810 14.65 1.53 -10.37
CA ALA A 810 15.67 0.59 -10.84
C ALA A 810 16.23 -0.32 -9.71
N GLY A 811 15.39 -0.68 -8.74
CA GLY A 811 15.81 -1.49 -7.58
C GLY A 811 16.80 -0.78 -6.65
N GLN A 812 16.97 0.54 -6.77
CA GLN A 812 17.91 1.35 -5.98
C GLN A 812 17.29 1.84 -4.67
N ARG A 813 16.47 1.00 -4.03
CA ARG A 813 15.96 1.24 -2.67
C ARG A 813 16.64 0.26 -1.73
N CYS A 814 17.02 0.70 -0.54
CA CYS A 814 17.50 -0.21 0.50
C CYS A 814 16.44 -1.25 0.87
N SER A 815 15.14 -0.90 0.75
CA SER A 815 14.00 -1.80 0.94
C SER A 815 13.62 -2.67 -0.25
N ALA A 816 14.31 -2.55 -1.39
CA ALA A 816 13.93 -3.28 -2.60
C ALA A 816 14.04 -4.80 -2.40
N LEU A 817 13.09 -5.54 -2.98
CA LEU A 817 13.05 -6.99 -2.93
C LEU A 817 14.25 -7.58 -3.68
N ARG A 818 15.08 -8.36 -2.98
CA ARG A 818 16.26 -9.03 -3.55
C ARG A 818 16.03 -10.51 -3.78
N LEU A 819 15.25 -11.14 -2.90
CA LEU A 819 14.99 -12.57 -2.91
C LEU A 819 13.49 -12.88 -2.80
N LEU A 820 12.89 -13.35 -3.89
CA LEU A 820 11.54 -13.90 -3.90
C LEU A 820 11.62 -15.41 -3.65
N CYS A 821 11.06 -15.87 -2.53
CA CYS A 821 10.91 -17.29 -2.21
C CYS A 821 9.49 -17.73 -2.55
N VAL A 822 9.33 -18.61 -3.54
CA VAL A 822 8.00 -19.07 -4.00
C VAL A 822 7.84 -20.56 -3.71
N GLN A 823 6.67 -20.92 -3.18
CA GLN A 823 6.33 -22.32 -2.97
C GLN A 823 6.23 -23.06 -4.31
N GLU A 824 6.80 -24.26 -4.39
CA GLU A 824 6.98 -25.04 -5.61
C GLU A 824 5.70 -25.16 -6.46
N GLU A 825 4.54 -25.40 -5.83
CA GLU A 825 3.28 -25.63 -6.53
C GLU A 825 2.70 -24.39 -7.22
N SER A 826 3.09 -23.18 -6.81
CA SER A 826 2.63 -21.93 -7.43
C SER A 826 3.70 -21.25 -8.31
N ALA A 827 4.95 -21.72 -8.25
CA ALA A 827 6.09 -21.06 -8.85
C ALA A 827 6.01 -20.92 -10.37
N ASP A 828 5.64 -21.96 -11.12
CA ASP A 828 5.60 -21.87 -12.60
C ASP A 828 4.57 -20.85 -13.10
N ARG A 829 3.37 -20.86 -12.52
CA ARG A 829 2.31 -19.90 -12.84
C ARG A 829 2.75 -18.47 -12.51
N LEU A 830 3.29 -18.28 -11.31
CA LEU A 830 3.76 -16.97 -10.86
C LEU A 830 4.89 -16.46 -11.75
N LEU A 831 5.90 -17.27 -12.02
CA LEU A 831 7.06 -16.87 -12.82
C LEU A 831 6.68 -16.62 -14.27
N THR A 832 5.74 -17.35 -14.83
CA THR A 832 5.21 -17.09 -16.17
C THR A 832 4.55 -15.70 -16.23
N MET A 833 3.65 -15.41 -15.29
CA MET A 833 2.97 -14.11 -15.22
C MET A 833 3.96 -12.96 -14.91
N LEU A 834 4.91 -13.19 -14.00
CA LEU A 834 5.93 -12.21 -13.64
C LEU A 834 6.85 -11.89 -14.81
N LYS A 835 7.40 -12.91 -15.50
CA LYS A 835 8.25 -12.72 -16.70
C LYS A 835 7.45 -12.01 -17.81
N GLY A 836 6.15 -12.29 -17.96
CA GLY A 836 5.27 -11.57 -18.88
C GLY A 836 5.08 -10.09 -18.50
N ALA A 837 4.74 -9.82 -17.24
CA ALA A 837 4.50 -8.46 -16.75
C ALA A 837 5.79 -7.62 -16.72
N MET A 838 6.96 -8.24 -16.49
CA MET A 838 8.26 -7.61 -16.64
C MET A 838 8.47 -7.05 -18.05
N ARG A 839 8.05 -7.77 -19.11
CA ARG A 839 8.18 -7.30 -20.51
C ARG A 839 7.37 -6.04 -20.79
N GLU A 840 6.35 -5.78 -19.97
CA GLU A 840 5.51 -4.59 -20.11
C GLU A 840 6.10 -3.34 -19.46
N LEU A 841 7.22 -3.46 -18.73
CA LEU A 841 7.92 -2.33 -18.12
C LEU A 841 8.79 -1.59 -19.15
N ARG A 842 8.68 -0.27 -19.20
CA ARG A 842 9.51 0.60 -20.03
C ARG A 842 10.73 1.08 -19.24
N THR A 843 11.90 0.54 -19.60
CA THR A 843 13.19 1.02 -19.09
C THR A 843 13.70 2.12 -20.00
N GLY A 844 13.75 3.37 -19.54
CA GLY A 844 14.11 4.51 -20.37
C GLY A 844 14.22 5.82 -19.59
N THR A 845 14.45 6.93 -20.30
CA THR A 845 14.65 8.24 -19.66
C THR A 845 13.44 8.64 -18.80
N PRO A 846 13.63 9.02 -17.54
CA PRO A 846 12.54 9.36 -16.63
C PRO A 846 11.89 10.72 -16.93
N GLU A 847 12.46 11.51 -17.86
CA GLU A 847 11.82 12.72 -18.39
C GLU A 847 10.61 12.41 -19.29
N LYS A 848 10.41 11.15 -19.65
CA LYS A 848 9.22 10.65 -20.33
C LYS A 848 8.22 10.11 -19.29
N PRO A 849 6.96 10.56 -19.28
CA PRO A 849 5.96 10.12 -18.31
C PRO A 849 5.66 8.61 -18.38
N GLU A 850 5.82 8.00 -19.55
CA GLU A 850 5.60 6.57 -19.78
C GLU A 850 6.73 5.65 -19.29
N SER A 851 7.83 6.18 -18.78
CA SER A 851 8.96 5.39 -18.27
C SER A 851 8.64 4.83 -16.88
N ASP A 852 8.76 3.51 -16.74
CA ASP A 852 8.54 2.82 -15.46
C ASP A 852 9.85 2.66 -14.69
N ILE A 853 10.96 2.44 -15.39
CA ILE A 853 12.28 2.16 -14.81
C ILE A 853 13.30 3.15 -15.35
N GLY A 854 13.88 3.96 -14.47
CA GLY A 854 14.95 4.91 -14.77
C GLY A 854 16.34 4.25 -14.85
N PRO A 855 17.41 5.05 -15.02
CA PRO A 855 18.79 4.58 -15.01
C PRO A 855 19.23 4.16 -13.59
N VAL A 856 20.33 3.41 -13.53
CA VAL A 856 21.16 3.33 -12.32
C VAL A 856 22.06 4.56 -12.21
N ILE A 857 22.42 4.95 -10.99
CA ILE A 857 22.98 6.29 -10.71
C ILE A 857 24.31 6.59 -11.41
N SER A 858 25.13 5.58 -11.67
CA SER A 858 26.48 5.79 -12.21
C SER A 858 26.98 4.63 -13.07
N ALA A 859 28.09 4.85 -13.78
CA ALA A 859 28.74 3.83 -14.60
C ALA A 859 29.33 2.70 -13.74
N GLU A 860 29.82 3.02 -12.55
CA GLU A 860 30.32 2.04 -11.58
C GLU A 860 29.20 1.15 -11.07
N ALA A 861 28.04 1.73 -10.72
CA ALA A 861 26.85 0.96 -10.34
C ALA A 861 26.42 0.03 -11.47
N HIS A 862 26.32 0.55 -12.69
CA HIS A 862 26.02 -0.24 -13.89
C HIS A 862 26.99 -1.43 -14.05
N ALA A 863 28.31 -1.17 -14.06
CA ALA A 863 29.32 -2.20 -14.23
C ALA A 863 29.27 -3.28 -13.14
N MET A 864 29.07 -2.89 -11.88
CA MET A 864 28.98 -3.80 -10.74
C MET A 864 27.76 -4.72 -10.83
N ILE A 865 26.61 -4.18 -11.25
CA ILE A 865 25.37 -4.94 -11.43
C ILE A 865 25.49 -5.87 -12.65
N SER A 866 26.00 -5.37 -13.78
CA SER A 866 26.21 -6.20 -14.99
C SER A 866 27.15 -7.37 -14.71
N ALA A 867 28.26 -7.14 -14.00
CA ALA A 867 29.20 -8.19 -13.62
C ALA A 867 28.56 -9.27 -12.74
N HIS A 868 27.65 -8.89 -11.83
CA HIS A 868 26.89 -9.85 -11.04
C HIS A 868 25.98 -10.71 -11.91
N ILE A 869 25.22 -10.10 -12.82
CA ILE A 869 24.34 -10.82 -13.75
C ILE A 869 25.14 -11.80 -14.62
N ASP A 870 26.26 -11.35 -15.18
CA ASP A 870 27.12 -12.19 -16.02
C ASP A 870 27.76 -13.34 -15.24
N ALA A 871 28.12 -13.13 -13.97
CA ALA A 871 28.64 -14.19 -13.11
C ALA A 871 27.62 -15.30 -12.87
N PHE A 872 26.34 -14.97 -12.62
CA PHE A 872 25.27 -15.96 -12.47
C PHE A 872 24.97 -16.68 -13.78
N ARG A 873 24.95 -15.95 -14.90
CA ARG A 873 24.81 -16.55 -16.24
C ARG A 873 25.93 -17.55 -16.53
N ALA A 874 27.19 -17.18 -16.21
CA ALA A 874 28.35 -18.06 -16.39
C ALA A 874 28.32 -19.29 -15.47
N LYS A 875 27.72 -19.19 -14.29
CA LYS A 875 27.48 -20.33 -13.37
C LYS A 875 26.32 -21.25 -13.81
N GLY A 876 25.58 -20.89 -14.87
CA GLY A 876 24.51 -21.72 -15.43
C GLY A 876 23.12 -21.50 -14.82
N HIS A 877 22.91 -20.41 -14.08
CA HIS A 877 21.57 -20.05 -13.59
C HIS A 877 20.65 -19.58 -14.73
N ASP A 878 19.34 -19.80 -14.59
CA ASP A 878 18.36 -19.20 -15.51
C ASP A 878 18.30 -17.69 -15.25
N VAL A 879 18.62 -16.91 -16.29
CA VAL A 879 18.64 -15.44 -16.24
C VAL A 879 17.67 -14.93 -17.29
N PHE A 880 16.53 -14.41 -16.82
CA PHE A 880 15.56 -13.70 -17.65
C PHE A 880 15.79 -12.19 -17.54
N GLN A 881 15.99 -11.52 -18.67
CA GLN A 881 16.20 -10.08 -18.71
C GLN A 881 15.32 -9.45 -19.79
N VAL A 882 14.67 -8.33 -19.46
CA VAL A 882 13.84 -7.61 -20.42
C VAL A 882 14.71 -6.86 -21.43
N THR A 883 14.18 -6.61 -22.63
CA THR A 883 14.90 -5.83 -23.63
C THR A 883 14.89 -4.36 -23.24
N ALA A 884 16.06 -3.73 -23.17
CA ALA A 884 16.18 -2.30 -22.94
C ALA A 884 15.58 -1.52 -24.13
N THR A 885 15.00 -0.34 -23.87
CA THR A 885 14.62 0.56 -24.97
C THR A 885 15.87 1.07 -25.69
N PRO A 886 15.81 1.41 -27.00
CA PRO A 886 16.96 1.98 -27.70
C PRO A 886 17.54 3.23 -27.00
N GLU A 887 16.69 4.02 -26.34
CA GLU A 887 17.09 5.20 -25.58
C GLU A 887 17.92 4.88 -24.34
N ALA A 888 17.83 3.66 -23.81
CA ALA A 888 18.65 3.24 -22.67
C ALA A 888 20.16 3.22 -22.99
N GLN A 889 20.55 3.36 -24.27
CA GLN A 889 21.95 3.46 -24.68
C GLN A 889 22.59 4.82 -24.37
N SER A 890 21.81 5.87 -24.09
CA SER A 890 22.35 7.21 -23.82
C SER A 890 22.87 7.40 -22.39
N GLY A 891 22.46 6.53 -21.47
CA GLY A 891 22.73 6.62 -20.04
C GLY A 891 23.21 5.31 -19.45
N THR A 892 23.19 5.21 -18.12
CA THR A 892 23.59 4.04 -17.35
C THR A 892 22.37 3.23 -16.95
N PHE A 893 21.87 2.38 -17.85
CA PHE A 893 20.65 1.59 -17.60
C PHE A 893 20.94 0.11 -17.43
N VAL A 894 20.32 -0.50 -16.41
CA VAL A 894 20.26 -1.96 -16.27
C VAL A 894 18.81 -2.39 -16.42
N PRO A 895 18.47 -3.25 -17.40
CA PRO A 895 17.10 -3.74 -17.54
C PRO A 895 16.70 -4.63 -16.34
N PRO A 896 15.42 -4.60 -15.93
CA PRO A 896 14.85 -5.58 -15.01
C PRO A 896 15.29 -7.01 -15.32
N THR A 897 15.92 -7.64 -14.33
CA THR A 897 16.53 -8.96 -14.45
C THR A 897 16.00 -9.88 -13.36
N LEU A 898 15.65 -11.11 -13.72
CA LEU A 898 15.24 -12.19 -12.83
C LEU A 898 16.25 -13.32 -12.95
N ILE A 899 16.77 -13.81 -11.81
CA ILE A 899 17.74 -14.89 -11.73
C ILE A 899 17.18 -16.01 -10.83
N GLU A 900 17.03 -17.22 -11.35
CA GLU A 900 16.63 -18.38 -10.53
C GLU A 900 17.85 -18.99 -9.84
N ILE A 901 17.78 -19.15 -8.51
CA ILE A 901 18.90 -19.62 -7.67
C ILE A 901 18.56 -20.93 -6.97
N GLY A 902 19.58 -21.69 -6.58
CA GLY A 902 19.41 -23.00 -5.93
C GLY A 902 19.35 -22.89 -4.40
N ALA A 903 20.02 -21.89 -3.82
CA ALA A 903 20.04 -21.67 -2.39
C ALA A 903 20.21 -20.19 -2.05
N VAL A 904 19.71 -19.76 -0.88
CA VAL A 904 19.92 -18.39 -0.37
C VAL A 904 21.41 -18.04 -0.27
N SER A 905 22.27 -19.03 0.03
CA SER A 905 23.73 -18.88 0.11
C SER A 905 24.41 -18.52 -1.21
N ASP A 906 23.72 -18.63 -2.35
CA ASP A 906 24.24 -18.14 -3.63
C ASP A 906 24.38 -16.60 -3.62
N LEU A 907 23.66 -15.92 -2.72
CA LEU A 907 23.68 -14.47 -2.54
C LEU A 907 24.68 -14.04 -1.46
N GLU A 908 25.90 -13.71 -1.88
CA GLU A 908 26.99 -13.36 -0.95
C GLU A 908 26.93 -11.91 -0.42
N ARG A 909 26.33 -10.99 -1.19
CA ARG A 909 26.25 -9.56 -0.87
C ARG A 909 24.99 -8.93 -1.45
N GLU A 910 24.68 -7.71 -1.01
CA GLU A 910 23.64 -6.90 -1.64
C GLU A 910 24.04 -6.49 -3.06
N VAL A 911 23.10 -6.57 -3.99
CA VAL A 911 23.20 -6.04 -5.35
C VAL A 911 22.20 -4.92 -5.51
N PHE A 912 22.71 -3.69 -5.57
CA PHE A 912 21.90 -2.48 -5.52
C PHE A 912 21.39 -2.06 -6.92
N GLY A 913 20.55 -2.89 -7.52
CA GLY A 913 20.02 -2.69 -8.87
C GLY A 913 18.73 -3.47 -9.14
N PRO A 914 18.21 -3.44 -10.38
CA PRO A 914 16.93 -4.06 -10.73
C PRO A 914 17.10 -5.56 -11.00
N VAL A 915 17.64 -6.29 -10.03
CA VAL A 915 17.94 -7.72 -10.09
C VAL A 915 17.17 -8.45 -8.99
N LEU A 916 16.17 -9.23 -9.40
CA LEU A 916 15.39 -10.10 -8.55
C LEU A 916 15.96 -11.53 -8.59
N HIS A 917 16.26 -12.10 -7.43
CA HIS A 917 16.59 -13.53 -7.33
C HIS A 917 15.36 -14.31 -6.89
N VAL A 918 15.17 -15.50 -7.46
CA VAL A 918 14.03 -16.37 -7.17
C VAL A 918 14.53 -17.70 -6.63
N LEU A 919 14.04 -18.08 -5.45
CA LEU A 919 14.24 -19.39 -4.86
C LEU A 919 12.90 -20.14 -4.79
N ARG A 920 12.87 -21.36 -5.32
CA ARG A 920 11.71 -22.25 -5.14
C ARG A 920 11.89 -23.03 -3.84
N TYR A 921 10.81 -23.23 -3.09
CA TYR A 921 10.86 -24.01 -1.85
C TYR A 921 9.66 -24.94 -1.70
N ARG A 922 9.84 -26.05 -0.97
CA ARG A 922 8.75 -26.95 -0.59
C ARG A 922 8.18 -26.53 0.75
N ARG A 923 6.87 -26.65 0.97
CA ARG A 923 6.19 -26.12 2.17
C ARG A 923 6.81 -26.60 3.48
N GLU A 924 7.31 -27.83 3.52
CA GLU A 924 7.99 -28.46 4.66
C GLU A 924 9.38 -27.89 4.97
N THR A 925 10.08 -27.32 3.97
CA THR A 925 11.41 -26.72 4.13
C THR A 925 11.33 -25.23 4.45
N LEU A 926 10.13 -24.67 4.64
CA LEU A 926 9.94 -23.26 5.00
C LEU A 926 10.77 -22.82 6.23
N PRO A 927 10.88 -23.61 7.32
CA PRO A 927 11.75 -23.25 8.44
C PRO A 927 13.23 -23.11 8.05
N ASP A 928 13.72 -23.97 7.16
CA ASP A 928 15.12 -23.93 6.69
C ASP A 928 15.35 -22.70 5.81
N VAL A 929 14.39 -22.35 4.96
CA VAL A 929 14.42 -21.12 4.15
C VAL A 929 14.48 -19.88 5.04
N MET A 930 13.65 -19.83 6.09
CA MET A 930 13.68 -18.73 7.06
C MET A 930 15.01 -18.64 7.81
N ALA A 931 15.56 -19.78 8.24
CA ALA A 931 16.86 -19.83 8.87
C ALA A 931 17.96 -19.30 7.92
N ALA A 932 17.91 -19.69 6.63
CA ALA A 932 18.84 -19.23 5.62
C ALA A 932 18.73 -17.71 5.36
N ILE A 933 17.51 -17.16 5.27
CA ILE A 933 17.28 -15.71 5.14
C ILE A 933 17.89 -14.96 6.33
N ASN A 934 17.58 -15.38 7.56
CA ASN A 934 18.12 -14.76 8.77
C ASN A 934 19.64 -14.89 8.86
N SER A 935 20.23 -15.97 8.32
CA SER A 935 21.67 -16.21 8.34
C SER A 935 22.47 -15.27 7.42
N THR A 936 21.81 -14.55 6.51
CA THR A 936 22.46 -13.49 5.72
C THR A 936 23.00 -12.36 6.61
N GLY A 937 22.49 -12.22 7.84
CA GLY A 937 22.85 -11.18 8.79
C GLY A 937 22.19 -9.83 8.52
N TYR A 938 21.52 -9.66 7.38
CA TYR A 938 20.68 -8.51 7.07
C TYR A 938 19.30 -8.67 7.69
N ALA A 939 18.66 -7.56 8.03
CA ALA A 939 17.38 -7.54 8.72
C ALA A 939 16.64 -6.20 8.50
N LEU A 940 16.49 -5.78 7.24
CA LEU A 940 15.84 -4.52 6.89
C LEU A 940 14.34 -4.70 6.59
N THR A 941 13.97 -5.18 5.39
CA THR A 941 12.57 -5.47 5.04
C THR A 941 12.32 -6.96 4.79
N PHE A 942 11.14 -7.42 5.18
CA PHE A 942 10.66 -8.78 4.93
C PHE A 942 9.19 -8.77 4.54
N GLY A 943 8.83 -9.58 3.55
CA GLY A 943 7.48 -9.68 3.02
C GLY A 943 6.88 -11.07 3.19
N VAL A 944 5.57 -11.14 3.37
CA VAL A 944 4.79 -12.39 3.30
C VAL A 944 3.55 -12.17 2.45
N HIS A 945 3.35 -13.01 1.45
CA HIS A 945 2.07 -13.20 0.78
C HIS A 945 1.48 -14.56 1.15
N SER A 946 0.40 -14.51 1.93
CA SER A 946 -0.34 -15.69 2.39
C SER A 946 -1.73 -15.27 2.85
N ARG A 947 -2.69 -16.19 2.77
CA ARG A 947 -4.04 -16.06 3.36
C ARG A 947 -4.21 -16.91 4.62
N ILE A 948 -3.13 -17.53 5.11
CA ILE A 948 -3.12 -18.43 6.27
C ILE A 948 -2.50 -17.69 7.45
N ASP A 949 -3.31 -17.40 8.48
CA ASP A 949 -2.90 -16.56 9.62
C ASP A 949 -1.75 -17.22 10.39
N ASP A 950 -1.82 -18.53 10.63
CA ASP A 950 -0.75 -19.32 11.24
C ASP A 950 0.58 -19.20 10.48
N THR A 951 0.55 -19.21 9.14
CA THR A 951 1.77 -19.03 8.31
C THR A 951 2.32 -17.62 8.51
N ILE A 952 1.46 -16.60 8.42
CA ILE A 952 1.83 -15.18 8.58
C ILE A 952 2.46 -14.94 9.95
N GLU A 953 1.81 -15.35 11.04
CA GLU A 953 2.30 -15.11 12.40
C GLU A 953 3.55 -15.93 12.71
N THR A 954 3.68 -17.14 12.17
CA THR A 954 4.91 -17.94 12.30
C THR A 954 6.08 -17.22 11.63
N LEU A 955 5.93 -16.78 10.39
CA LEU A 955 6.98 -16.10 9.63
C LEU A 955 7.33 -14.74 10.24
N LYS A 956 6.33 -13.98 10.67
CA LYS A 956 6.51 -12.70 11.38
C LYS A 956 7.29 -12.88 12.68
N THR A 957 7.02 -13.96 13.42
CA THR A 957 7.73 -14.25 14.69
C THR A 957 9.15 -14.74 14.46
N GLN A 958 9.40 -15.46 13.36
CA GLN A 958 10.73 -15.97 13.01
C GLN A 958 11.62 -14.94 12.30
N SER A 959 11.04 -13.95 11.62
CA SER A 959 11.80 -12.93 10.90
C SER A 959 12.52 -12.00 11.87
N HIS A 960 13.80 -11.73 11.57
CA HIS A 960 14.57 -10.72 12.31
C HIS A 960 14.44 -9.31 11.70
N ALA A 961 13.72 -9.15 10.58
CA ALA A 961 13.67 -7.88 9.85
C ALA A 961 12.93 -6.80 10.63
N GLY A 962 13.49 -5.59 10.66
CA GLY A 962 12.89 -4.45 11.36
C GLY A 962 11.57 -3.98 10.75
N ASN A 963 11.35 -4.18 9.45
CA ASN A 963 10.11 -3.82 8.76
C ASN A 963 9.48 -5.04 8.09
N ILE A 964 8.25 -5.39 8.48
CA ILE A 964 7.52 -6.56 8.01
C ILE A 964 6.27 -6.11 7.24
N TYR A 965 6.09 -6.65 6.03
CA TYR A 965 4.98 -6.31 5.13
C TYR A 965 4.17 -7.56 4.80
N ILE A 966 2.85 -7.50 5.00
CA ILE A 966 1.95 -8.63 4.79
C ILE A 966 0.93 -8.30 3.69
N ASN A 967 0.92 -9.11 2.63
CA ASN A 967 0.06 -9.00 1.45
C ASN A 967 0.12 -7.64 0.76
N ARG A 968 1.32 -7.08 0.67
CA ARG A 968 1.65 -5.82 -0.02
C ARG A 968 3.13 -5.78 -0.37
N ASN A 969 3.52 -4.84 -1.21
CA ASN A 969 4.92 -4.51 -1.51
C ASN A 969 5.75 -4.14 -0.25
N LEU A 970 7.08 -4.23 -0.39
CA LEU A 970 8.06 -4.05 0.70
C LEU A 970 8.67 -2.63 0.75
N VAL A 971 8.24 -1.74 -0.14
CA VAL A 971 8.87 -0.43 -0.38
C VAL A 971 7.94 0.71 0.04
N GLY A 972 8.48 1.94 0.12
CA GLY A 972 7.67 3.13 0.41
C GLY A 972 7.14 3.18 1.85
N ALA A 973 8.00 2.87 2.83
CA ALA A 973 7.67 3.05 4.24
C ALA A 973 7.29 4.51 4.53
N VAL A 974 6.17 4.72 5.23
CA VAL A 974 5.63 6.06 5.50
C VAL A 974 6.04 6.51 6.91
N VAL A 975 6.63 7.70 7.00
CA VAL A 975 7.10 8.31 8.26
C VAL A 975 5.98 8.37 9.31
N GLY A 976 6.27 7.88 10.52
CA GLY A 976 5.31 7.83 11.62
C GLY A 976 4.24 6.72 11.51
N VAL A 977 4.19 6.00 10.40
CA VAL A 977 3.22 4.90 10.16
C VAL A 977 3.93 3.55 10.11
N GLN A 978 5.00 3.45 9.32
CA GLN A 978 5.94 2.33 9.35
C GLN A 978 7.35 2.89 9.62
N PRO A 979 7.68 3.27 10.87
CA PRO A 979 9.04 3.65 11.22
C PRO A 979 10.06 2.71 10.57
N PHE A 980 11.06 3.29 9.90
CA PHE A 980 11.90 2.57 8.97
C PHE A 980 13.32 2.43 9.50
N GLY A 981 13.84 1.21 9.44
CA GLY A 981 15.21 0.90 9.84
C GLY A 981 15.38 -0.57 10.18
N GLY A 982 16.59 -1.08 9.96
CA GLY A 982 16.90 -2.50 10.10
C GLY A 982 17.70 -2.83 11.36
N HIS A 983 18.08 -4.09 11.45
CA HIS A 983 18.96 -4.62 12.50
C HIS A 983 20.16 -5.33 11.89
N GLY A 984 21.11 -5.76 12.72
CA GLY A 984 22.28 -6.50 12.27
C GLY A 984 23.11 -5.75 11.24
N LEU A 985 23.35 -6.36 10.08
CA LEU A 985 24.08 -5.72 8.98
C LEU A 985 23.32 -4.57 8.33
N SER A 986 22.02 -4.43 8.61
CA SER A 986 21.15 -3.41 8.01
C SER A 986 21.10 -2.11 8.80
N GLY A 987 21.51 -2.10 10.06
CA GLY A 987 21.66 -0.84 10.78
C GLY A 987 21.76 -0.95 12.29
N THR A 988 22.07 0.19 12.91
CA THR A 988 22.18 0.32 14.36
C THR A 988 20.87 0.68 15.03
N GLY A 989 19.93 1.24 14.27
CA GLY A 989 18.80 2.01 14.81
C GLY A 989 19.26 3.27 15.56
N PRO A 990 18.32 4.00 16.18
CA PRO A 990 16.86 3.80 16.12
C PRO A 990 16.28 4.11 14.74
N LYS A 991 15.04 3.66 14.49
CA LYS A 991 14.32 3.82 13.22
C LYS A 991 14.06 5.29 12.87
N ALA A 992 14.37 5.66 11.63
CA ALA A 992 13.95 6.93 11.05
C ALA A 992 12.40 7.00 11.01
N GLY A 993 11.86 8.19 11.28
CA GLY A 993 10.41 8.40 11.37
C GLY A 993 9.75 7.66 12.53
N GLY A 994 10.52 7.19 13.51
CA GLY A 994 10.07 6.50 14.71
C GLY A 994 10.18 7.35 15.98
N PRO A 995 9.49 6.91 17.06
CA PRO A 995 9.40 7.66 18.31
C PRO A 995 10.72 7.72 19.10
N LEU A 996 11.68 6.82 18.84
CA LEU A 996 12.96 6.79 19.54
C LEU A 996 14.06 7.62 18.85
N TYR A 997 13.84 8.08 17.62
CA TYR A 997 14.89 8.69 16.79
C TYR A 997 15.50 9.95 17.40
N LEU A 998 14.65 10.93 17.75
CA LEU A 998 15.11 12.20 18.33
C LEU A 998 15.88 12.02 19.64
N ARG A 999 15.53 10.98 20.41
CA ARG A 999 16.14 10.73 21.73
C ARG A 999 17.62 10.36 21.62
N ARG A 1000 18.06 9.80 20.48
CA ARG A 1000 19.46 9.42 20.26
C ARG A 1000 20.36 10.62 20.05
N LEU A 1001 19.76 11.78 19.77
CA LEU A 1001 20.41 13.05 19.46
C LEU A 1001 20.44 14.02 20.65
N LEU A 1002 20.16 13.51 21.85
CA LEU A 1002 20.14 14.24 23.10
C LEU A 1002 21.24 13.75 24.05
N ALA A 1003 21.91 14.69 24.72
CA ALA A 1003 22.81 14.43 25.84
C ALA A 1003 22.00 14.04 27.10
N GLU A 1004 20.94 14.81 27.40
CA GLU A 1004 20.00 14.51 28.47
C GLU A 1004 18.61 14.25 27.88
N ARG A 1005 18.02 13.12 28.28
CA ARG A 1005 16.78 12.62 27.70
C ARG A 1005 15.63 12.73 28.70
N PRO A 1006 14.44 13.19 28.27
CA PRO A 1006 13.25 13.13 29.12
C PRO A 1006 12.86 11.67 29.39
N ALA A 1007 12.09 11.42 30.45
CA ALA A 1007 11.51 10.10 30.70
C ALA A 1007 10.70 9.61 29.49
N LEU A 1008 10.67 8.29 29.28
CA LEU A 1008 9.82 7.69 28.27
C LEU A 1008 8.34 7.95 28.59
N SER A 1009 7.51 8.08 27.55
CA SER A 1009 6.07 8.27 27.77
C SER A 1009 5.46 7.02 28.43
N PRO A 1010 4.32 7.15 29.13
CA PRO A 1010 3.70 6.02 29.83
C PRO A 1010 3.41 4.80 28.95
N ALA A 1011 3.22 4.99 27.64
CA ALA A 1011 3.00 3.91 26.68
C ALA A 1011 4.22 2.96 26.52
N PHE A 1012 5.40 3.39 26.96
CA PHE A 1012 6.65 2.64 26.94
C PHE A 1012 7.07 2.14 28.34
N LEU A 1013 6.21 2.27 29.35
CA LEU A 1013 6.56 1.87 30.72
C LEU A 1013 5.82 0.59 31.11
N HIS A 1014 6.53 -0.54 31.07
CA HIS A 1014 6.03 -1.86 31.44
C HIS A 1014 6.75 -2.41 32.68
N ASN A 1015 6.20 -3.48 33.27
CA ASN A 1015 6.84 -4.19 34.38
C ASN A 1015 8.10 -4.91 33.92
N LEU A 1016 9.12 -4.98 34.78
CA LEU A 1016 10.35 -5.70 34.49
C LEU A 1016 10.12 -7.20 34.18
N PRO A 1017 11.02 -7.85 33.45
CA PRO A 1017 11.05 -9.32 33.31
C PRO A 1017 11.34 -10.02 34.65
N ALA A 1018 11.03 -11.32 34.72
CA ALA A 1018 11.23 -12.11 35.94
C ALA A 1018 12.72 -12.27 36.27
N GLU A 1019 13.54 -12.46 35.24
CA GLU A 1019 14.99 -12.62 35.30
C GLU A 1019 15.66 -11.36 35.87
N ALA A 1020 15.18 -10.17 35.47
CA ALA A 1020 15.68 -8.90 35.98
C ALA A 1020 15.38 -8.71 37.47
N ARG A 1021 14.15 -9.04 37.90
CA ARG A 1021 13.77 -9.00 39.33
C ARG A 1021 14.56 -10.00 40.16
N LEU A 1022 14.64 -11.25 39.69
CA LEU A 1022 15.41 -12.31 40.34
C LEU A 1022 16.88 -11.91 40.52
N PHE A 1023 17.48 -11.31 39.49
CA PHE A 1023 18.86 -10.84 39.57
C PHE A 1023 19.01 -9.66 40.54
N ALA A 1024 18.10 -8.67 40.51
CA ALA A 1024 18.12 -7.54 41.43
C ALA A 1024 18.03 -8.00 42.90
N ASP A 1025 17.09 -8.91 43.20
CA ASP A 1025 16.91 -9.48 44.55
C ASP A 1025 18.15 -10.27 45.00
N TRP A 1026 18.76 -11.04 44.08
CA TRP A 1026 20.01 -11.76 44.37
C TRP A 1026 21.17 -10.82 44.67
N VAL A 1027 21.35 -9.72 43.92
CA VAL A 1027 22.40 -8.72 44.22
C VAL A 1027 22.15 -8.08 45.58
N ALA A 1028 20.90 -7.68 45.87
CA ALA A 1028 20.55 -7.05 47.14
C ALA A 1028 20.83 -7.96 48.35
N THR A 1029 20.67 -9.28 48.19
CA THR A 1029 20.86 -10.27 49.27
C THR A 1029 22.29 -10.78 49.38
N THR A 1030 22.96 -11.04 48.25
CA THR A 1030 24.27 -11.73 48.18
C THR A 1030 25.44 -10.75 48.09
N LEU A 1031 25.19 -9.55 47.58
CA LEU A 1031 26.19 -8.48 47.40
C LEU A 1031 25.67 -7.16 48.02
N PRO A 1032 25.37 -7.11 49.34
CA PRO A 1032 24.67 -5.98 49.97
C PRO A 1032 25.46 -4.66 49.97
N THR A 1033 26.76 -4.71 49.70
CA THR A 1033 27.61 -3.51 49.53
C THR A 1033 27.49 -2.87 48.14
N ILE A 1034 26.83 -3.53 47.19
CA ILE A 1034 26.58 -3.01 45.84
C ILE A 1034 25.18 -2.41 45.81
N THR A 1035 25.10 -1.12 45.52
CA THR A 1035 23.82 -0.44 45.25
C THR A 1035 23.58 -0.40 43.75
N LEU A 1036 22.51 -1.06 43.30
CA LEU A 1036 22.10 -1.02 41.90
C LEU A 1036 21.30 0.27 41.59
N PRO A 1037 21.38 0.78 40.34
CA PRO A 1037 20.51 1.85 39.89
C PRO A 1037 19.04 1.43 39.97
N THR A 1038 18.17 2.38 40.28
CA THR A 1038 16.73 2.10 40.38
C THR A 1038 16.17 1.80 38.99
N CYS A 1039 15.69 0.57 38.79
CA CYS A 1039 15.06 0.13 37.56
C CYS A 1039 13.69 -0.44 37.91
N ASN A 1040 12.62 0.34 37.67
CA ASN A 1040 11.25 -0.07 38.01
C ASN A 1040 10.42 -0.46 36.77
N ASN A 1041 10.82 0.06 35.61
CA ASN A 1041 10.06 -0.06 34.37
C ASN A 1041 10.97 -0.37 33.18
N THR A 1042 10.41 -0.95 32.14
CA THR A 1042 11.09 -1.30 30.89
C THR A 1042 10.26 -0.92 29.67
N PRO A 1043 10.90 -0.51 28.55
CA PRO A 1043 10.24 -0.38 27.25
C PRO A 1043 9.95 -1.72 26.56
N LEU A 1044 10.50 -2.83 27.07
CA LEU A 1044 10.20 -4.15 26.54
C LEU A 1044 8.71 -4.46 26.65
N GLY A 1045 8.12 -4.99 25.57
CA GLY A 1045 6.70 -5.36 25.52
C GLY A 1045 5.78 -4.24 25.04
N THR A 1046 6.32 -3.05 24.71
CA THR A 1046 5.55 -2.01 24.04
C THR A 1046 4.99 -2.50 22.72
N SER A 1047 3.70 -2.24 22.49
CA SER A 1047 3.04 -2.49 21.22
C SER A 1047 2.00 -1.41 20.95
N LEU A 1048 2.22 -0.64 19.90
CA LEU A 1048 1.42 0.50 19.47
C LEU A 1048 0.71 0.17 18.15
N SER A 1049 -0.50 0.71 17.98
CA SER A 1049 -1.14 0.83 16.68
C SER A 1049 -0.87 2.23 16.17
N LEU A 1050 -0.30 2.35 14.98
CA LEU A 1050 0.04 3.64 14.37
C LEU A 1050 -1.08 4.04 13.40
N THR A 1051 -1.48 5.31 13.46
CA THR A 1051 -2.51 5.88 12.57
C THR A 1051 -2.00 5.87 11.14
N GLY A 1052 -2.81 5.40 10.20
CA GLY A 1052 -2.47 5.32 8.78
C GLY A 1052 -3.71 5.23 7.90
N PRO A 1053 -3.56 4.97 6.59
CA PRO A 1053 -4.68 4.88 5.67
C PRO A 1053 -5.63 3.73 6.04
N VAL A 1054 -6.89 3.86 5.63
CA VAL A 1054 -7.87 2.78 5.76
C VAL A 1054 -7.43 1.55 4.95
N GLY A 1055 -7.86 0.37 5.37
CA GLY A 1055 -7.52 -0.86 4.66
C GLY A 1055 -6.08 -1.31 4.90
N GLU A 1056 -5.44 -0.76 5.94
CA GLU A 1056 -4.16 -1.18 6.46
C GLU A 1056 -4.21 -1.27 7.98
N THR A 1057 -3.37 -2.12 8.55
CA THR A 1057 -3.07 -2.11 9.98
C THR A 1057 -1.57 -1.94 10.14
N ASN A 1058 -1.18 -0.91 10.88
CA ASN A 1058 0.21 -0.55 11.09
C ASN A 1058 0.51 -0.66 12.58
N THR A 1059 1.40 -1.57 12.94
CA THR A 1059 1.79 -1.82 14.33
C THR A 1059 3.27 -1.61 14.52
N TYR A 1060 3.61 -1.04 15.65
CA TYR A 1060 4.99 -0.87 16.11
C TYR A 1060 5.15 -1.63 17.42
N PHE A 1061 6.23 -2.39 17.59
CA PHE A 1061 6.48 -3.09 18.84
C PHE A 1061 7.97 -3.18 19.18
N LEU A 1062 8.25 -3.38 20.46
CA LEU A 1062 9.60 -3.50 21.00
C LEU A 1062 9.88 -4.93 21.47
N ALA A 1063 10.98 -5.49 20.99
CA ALA A 1063 11.48 -6.81 21.37
C ALA A 1063 12.90 -6.72 21.94
N PRO A 1064 13.42 -7.76 22.63
CA PRO A 1064 14.81 -7.77 23.08
C PRO A 1064 15.78 -7.62 21.91
N ARG A 1065 16.90 -6.95 22.15
CA ARG A 1065 17.96 -6.75 21.16
C ARG A 1065 18.84 -7.97 20.90
N GLY A 1066 18.86 -8.92 21.82
CA GLY A 1066 19.58 -10.18 21.67
C GLY A 1066 20.63 -10.32 22.75
N THR A 1067 21.91 -10.26 22.35
CA THR A 1067 23.05 -10.45 23.23
C THR A 1067 23.75 -9.12 23.52
N VAL A 1068 23.73 -8.73 24.80
CA VAL A 1068 24.42 -7.57 25.34
C VAL A 1068 25.79 -8.00 25.87
N PHE A 1069 26.86 -7.34 25.42
CA PHE A 1069 28.18 -7.52 26.00
C PHE A 1069 28.33 -6.65 27.25
N CYS A 1070 28.54 -7.29 28.40
CA CYS A 1070 28.74 -6.61 29.69
C CYS A 1070 30.18 -6.81 30.14
N ALA A 1071 30.94 -5.72 30.21
CA ALA A 1071 32.37 -5.73 30.51
C ALA A 1071 32.80 -4.71 31.58
N GLY A 1072 31.90 -4.34 32.49
CA GLY A 1072 32.17 -3.41 33.58
C GLY A 1072 33.49 -3.75 34.32
N PRO A 1073 34.38 -2.77 34.56
CA PRO A 1073 35.68 -3.00 35.20
C PRO A 1073 35.55 -3.33 36.69
N THR A 1074 34.44 -2.95 37.32
CA THR A 1074 34.11 -3.30 38.70
C THR A 1074 32.91 -4.25 38.78
N THR A 1075 32.80 -4.98 39.90
CA THR A 1075 31.63 -5.84 40.16
C THR A 1075 30.32 -5.04 40.16
N ALA A 1076 30.32 -3.80 40.66
CA ALA A 1076 29.14 -2.95 40.68
C ALA A 1076 28.70 -2.56 39.26
N ASP A 1077 29.65 -2.17 38.40
CA ASP A 1077 29.38 -1.86 37.00
C ASP A 1077 28.83 -3.07 36.26
N LEU A 1078 29.46 -4.24 36.46
CA LEU A 1078 29.03 -5.48 35.84
C LEU A 1078 27.60 -5.85 36.28
N CYS A 1079 27.27 -5.76 37.56
CA CYS A 1079 25.92 -6.01 38.07
C CYS A 1079 24.90 -5.02 37.50
N ALA A 1080 25.22 -3.72 37.41
CA ALA A 1080 24.34 -2.72 36.80
C ALA A 1080 24.08 -3.00 35.31
N GLN A 1081 25.11 -3.44 34.57
CA GLN A 1081 24.99 -3.81 33.16
C GLN A 1081 24.12 -5.06 32.97
N ILE A 1082 24.33 -6.10 33.79
CA ILE A 1082 23.51 -7.32 33.77
C ILE A 1082 22.04 -6.95 34.06
N LEU A 1083 21.79 -6.13 35.09
CA LEU A 1083 20.43 -5.70 35.41
C LEU A 1083 19.78 -5.00 34.22
N ALA A 1084 20.48 -4.05 33.58
CA ALA A 1084 19.94 -3.31 32.45
C ALA A 1084 19.65 -4.22 31.23
N ALA A 1085 20.57 -5.14 30.92
CA ALA A 1085 20.39 -6.11 29.85
C ALA A 1085 19.18 -7.02 30.10
N LEU A 1086 19.07 -7.59 31.31
CA LEU A 1086 17.93 -8.42 31.71
C LEU A 1086 16.62 -7.63 31.78
N ALA A 1087 16.65 -6.37 32.21
CA ALA A 1087 15.47 -5.50 32.25
C ALA A 1087 14.86 -5.25 30.86
N ALA A 1088 15.70 -5.25 29.82
CA ALA A 1088 15.28 -5.19 28.43
C ALA A 1088 15.12 -6.59 27.77
N GLY A 1089 15.16 -7.67 28.57
CA GLY A 1089 14.91 -9.05 28.13
C GLY A 1089 16.06 -9.70 27.36
N ASN A 1090 17.26 -9.13 27.43
CA ASN A 1090 18.42 -9.59 26.68
C ASN A 1090 19.20 -10.66 27.42
N ARG A 1091 20.02 -11.38 26.65
CA ARG A 1091 21.08 -12.24 27.18
C ARG A 1091 22.35 -11.42 27.40
N CYS A 1092 23.16 -11.78 28.38
CA CYS A 1092 24.38 -11.10 28.77
C CYS A 1092 25.59 -11.99 28.49
N ALA A 1093 26.44 -11.57 27.57
CA ALA A 1093 27.75 -12.18 27.34
C ALA A 1093 28.80 -11.46 28.19
N ILE A 1094 29.49 -12.21 29.06
CA ILE A 1094 30.43 -11.65 30.04
C ILE A 1094 31.81 -12.32 29.87
N PRO A 1095 32.93 -11.59 29.91
CA PRO A 1095 34.25 -12.21 29.95
C PRO A 1095 34.35 -13.28 31.04
N ALA A 1096 34.84 -14.49 30.70
CA ALA A 1096 34.81 -15.64 31.61
C ALA A 1096 35.54 -15.41 32.94
N THR A 1097 36.56 -14.55 32.96
CA THR A 1097 37.27 -14.11 34.17
C THR A 1097 36.36 -13.30 35.10
N LEU A 1098 35.62 -12.34 34.56
CA LEU A 1098 34.67 -11.50 35.30
C LEU A 1098 33.47 -12.32 35.80
N LEU A 1099 32.95 -13.23 34.97
CA LEU A 1099 31.84 -14.09 35.37
C LEU A 1099 32.20 -15.02 36.53
N ARG A 1100 33.43 -15.57 36.56
CA ARG A 1100 33.93 -16.41 37.67
C ARG A 1100 34.18 -15.64 38.97
N ALA A 1101 34.34 -14.33 38.89
CA ALA A 1101 34.52 -13.47 40.06
C ALA A 1101 33.19 -13.15 40.77
N LEU A 1102 32.04 -13.39 40.13
CA LEU A 1102 30.73 -13.27 40.76
C LEU A 1102 30.44 -14.50 41.64
N PRO A 1103 29.74 -14.32 42.78
CA PRO A 1103 29.21 -15.45 43.55
C PRO A 1103 28.28 -16.33 42.72
N GLU A 1104 27.96 -17.52 43.24
CA GLU A 1104 27.02 -18.43 42.58
C GLU A 1104 25.66 -17.74 42.35
N ARG A 1105 25.27 -17.70 41.08
CA ARG A 1105 24.07 -17.00 40.60
C ARG A 1105 22.83 -17.84 40.90
N PRO A 1106 21.63 -17.22 40.99
CA PRO A 1106 20.41 -17.96 41.26
C PRO A 1106 20.10 -18.90 40.07
N PRO A 1107 19.57 -20.11 40.35
CA PRO A 1107 19.16 -21.05 39.30
C PRO A 1107 18.16 -20.41 38.34
N GLY A 1108 18.34 -20.65 37.03
CA GLY A 1108 17.48 -20.12 35.97
C GLY A 1108 18.07 -18.91 35.22
N LEU A 1109 19.19 -18.35 35.67
CA LEU A 1109 19.89 -17.26 34.97
C LEU A 1109 21.04 -17.74 34.06
N GLU A 1110 21.30 -19.05 33.96
CA GLU A 1110 22.45 -19.60 33.23
C GLU A 1110 22.36 -19.34 31.72
N ALA A 1111 21.14 -19.44 31.15
CA ALA A 1111 20.92 -19.16 29.73
C ALA A 1111 20.93 -17.65 29.41
N ALA A 1112 20.53 -16.83 30.37
CA ALA A 1112 20.42 -15.39 30.25
C ALA A 1112 21.74 -14.67 30.55
N VAL A 1113 22.63 -15.25 31.36
CA VAL A 1113 23.93 -14.67 31.72
C VAL A 1113 25.00 -15.75 31.57
N PHE A 1114 25.88 -15.60 30.57
CA PHE A 1114 26.77 -16.67 30.12
C PHE A 1114 28.19 -16.15 29.77
N PRO A 1115 29.21 -17.03 29.83
CA PRO A 1115 30.58 -16.63 29.49
C PRO A 1115 30.70 -16.36 27.99
N MET A 1116 31.31 -15.23 27.63
CA MET A 1116 31.63 -14.88 26.25
C MET A 1116 32.66 -15.85 25.68
N GLN A 1117 32.41 -16.30 24.45
CA GLN A 1117 33.32 -17.09 23.61
C GLN A 1117 33.70 -16.28 22.36
N ASP A 1118 34.77 -16.67 21.66
CA ASP A 1118 35.29 -15.93 20.49
C ASP A 1118 34.22 -15.69 19.41
N ASN A 1119 33.35 -16.67 19.16
CA ASN A 1119 32.28 -16.62 18.16
C ASN A 1119 30.94 -16.12 18.71
N THR A 1120 30.88 -15.59 19.93
CA THR A 1120 29.64 -15.03 20.47
C THR A 1120 29.21 -13.80 19.65
N LEU A 1121 28.00 -13.83 19.09
CA LEU A 1121 27.38 -12.66 18.46
C LEU A 1121 27.10 -11.61 19.54
N ILE A 1122 27.41 -10.35 19.24
CA ILE A 1122 27.18 -9.22 20.16
C ILE A 1122 26.36 -8.19 19.42
N ASP A 1123 25.17 -7.87 19.95
CA ASP A 1123 24.21 -6.93 19.34
C ASP A 1123 24.38 -5.50 19.86
N VAL A 1124 24.87 -5.37 21.09
CA VAL A 1124 25.14 -4.10 21.75
C VAL A 1124 26.11 -4.33 22.90
N ALA A 1125 26.90 -3.31 23.25
CA ALA A 1125 27.81 -3.37 24.39
C ALA A 1125 27.46 -2.30 25.44
N LEU A 1126 27.66 -2.65 26.70
CA LEU A 1126 27.59 -1.74 27.83
C LEU A 1126 28.97 -1.60 28.48
N GLY A 1127 29.33 -0.37 28.86
CA GLY A 1127 30.61 -0.07 29.49
C GLY A 1127 30.50 1.12 30.45
N ASN A 1128 31.19 1.05 31.58
CA ASN A 1128 31.33 2.17 32.51
C ASN A 1128 32.76 2.16 33.07
N GLY A 1129 33.63 3.04 32.61
CA GLY A 1129 35.02 3.09 33.01
C GLY A 1129 35.65 4.42 32.60
N ASP A 1130 36.95 4.57 32.84
CA ASP A 1130 37.65 5.77 32.39
C ASP A 1130 37.74 5.87 30.86
N SER A 1131 38.24 7.00 30.36
CA SER A 1131 38.38 7.24 28.92
C SER A 1131 39.29 6.20 28.24
N SER A 1132 40.31 5.67 28.94
CA SER A 1132 41.21 4.65 28.38
C SER A 1132 40.48 3.32 28.21
N PHE A 1133 39.68 2.92 29.20
CA PHE A 1133 38.84 1.73 29.15
C PHE A 1133 37.83 1.83 28.00
N THR A 1134 37.13 2.98 27.91
CA THR A 1134 36.09 3.20 26.90
C THR A 1134 36.67 3.19 25.49
N ALA A 1135 37.79 3.87 25.26
CA ALA A 1135 38.49 3.86 23.98
C ALA A 1135 38.97 2.46 23.58
N GLY A 1136 39.61 1.73 24.50
CA GLY A 1136 40.05 0.36 24.25
C GLY A 1136 38.89 -0.58 23.92
N LEU A 1137 37.75 -0.43 24.60
CA LEU A 1137 36.55 -1.20 24.30
C LEU A 1137 35.97 -0.85 22.92
N LEU A 1138 35.89 0.43 22.55
CA LEU A 1138 35.43 0.86 21.23
C LEU A 1138 36.31 0.30 20.10
N GLN A 1139 37.64 0.35 20.24
CA GLN A 1139 38.58 -0.19 19.26
C GLN A 1139 38.41 -1.71 19.10
N ASN A 1140 38.26 -2.42 20.22
CA ASN A 1140 37.98 -3.85 20.20
C ASN A 1140 36.67 -4.16 19.48
N LEU A 1141 35.59 -3.42 19.76
CA LEU A 1141 34.29 -3.61 19.11
C LEU A 1141 34.35 -3.30 17.62
N ALA A 1142 35.02 -2.22 17.20
CA ALA A 1142 35.16 -1.83 15.80
C ALA A 1142 36.02 -2.80 14.98
N SER A 1143 36.91 -3.57 15.62
CA SER A 1143 37.71 -4.61 14.95
C SER A 1143 36.90 -5.87 14.59
N ARG A 1144 35.71 -6.06 15.17
CA ARG A 1144 34.88 -7.25 14.96
C ARG A 1144 34.28 -7.25 13.56
N LYS A 1145 34.19 -8.45 12.96
CA LYS A 1145 33.47 -8.66 11.69
C LYS A 1145 31.96 -8.70 11.93
N GLY A 1146 31.17 -8.39 10.91
CA GLY A 1146 29.70 -8.40 10.96
C GLY A 1146 29.07 -7.03 11.25
N GLN A 1147 28.02 -7.03 12.07
CA GLN A 1147 27.23 -5.83 12.38
C GLN A 1147 28.00 -4.78 13.18
N ILE A 1148 27.51 -3.55 13.13
CA ILE A 1148 28.02 -2.43 13.94
C ILE A 1148 27.52 -2.59 15.36
N VAL A 1149 28.45 -2.71 16.31
CA VAL A 1149 28.13 -2.84 17.73
C VAL A 1149 28.28 -1.49 18.42
N SER A 1150 27.17 -0.93 18.87
CA SER A 1150 27.14 0.32 19.64
C SER A 1150 27.56 0.08 21.08
N LEU A 1151 28.36 0.98 21.64
CA LEU A 1151 28.69 1.04 23.07
C LEU A 1151 27.78 2.07 23.76
N HIS A 1152 27.24 1.73 24.92
CA HIS A 1152 26.46 2.65 25.74
C HIS A 1152 26.96 2.67 27.19
N GLY A 1153 27.11 3.87 27.74
CA GLY A 1153 27.38 4.11 29.16
C GLY A 1153 26.13 4.45 29.96
N PRO A 1154 26.23 4.43 31.31
CA PRO A 1154 25.16 4.88 32.17
C PRO A 1154 25.04 6.41 32.14
N ASP A 1155 23.88 6.91 32.56
CA ASP A 1155 23.69 8.33 32.86
C ASP A 1155 24.30 8.72 34.22
N ALA A 1156 24.15 10.00 34.61
CA ALA A 1156 24.67 10.51 35.88
C ALA A 1156 24.08 9.81 37.13
N SER A 1157 22.96 9.10 37.01
CA SER A 1157 22.37 8.30 38.10
C SER A 1157 22.92 6.86 38.16
N GLY A 1158 23.82 6.49 37.24
CA GLY A 1158 24.31 5.12 37.08
C GLY A 1158 23.36 4.21 36.28
N SER A 1159 22.28 4.76 35.72
CA SER A 1159 21.26 3.99 35.00
C SER A 1159 21.61 3.86 33.53
N TYR A 1160 21.51 2.65 32.99
CA TYR A 1160 21.69 2.44 31.55
C TYR A 1160 20.40 2.71 30.78
N PRO A 1161 20.53 3.26 29.56
CA PRO A 1161 19.39 3.57 28.72
C PRO A 1161 18.75 2.34 28.08
N LEU A 1162 17.67 1.86 28.68
CA LEU A 1162 16.98 0.65 28.21
C LEU A 1162 16.41 0.77 26.80
N GLU A 1163 16.09 1.97 26.32
CA GLU A 1163 15.59 2.18 24.95
C GLU A 1163 16.63 1.86 23.86
N TRP A 1164 17.92 1.73 24.20
CA TRP A 1164 18.97 1.28 23.27
C TRP A 1164 19.24 -0.23 23.37
N LEU A 1165 18.55 -0.93 24.28
CA LEU A 1165 18.69 -2.36 24.53
C LEU A 1165 17.48 -3.17 24.00
N VAL A 1166 16.62 -2.53 23.23
CA VAL A 1166 15.47 -3.13 22.54
C VAL A 1166 15.57 -2.88 21.04
N LEU A 1167 14.89 -3.73 20.26
CA LEU A 1167 14.73 -3.58 18.82
C LEU A 1167 13.33 -3.07 18.51
N GLU A 1168 13.26 -2.16 17.56
CA GLU A 1168 12.01 -1.65 17.03
C GLU A 1168 11.57 -2.51 15.85
N TYR A 1169 10.31 -2.96 15.85
CA TYR A 1169 9.70 -3.64 14.72
C TYR A 1169 8.49 -2.83 14.24
N ALA A 1170 8.37 -2.67 12.92
CA ALA A 1170 7.19 -2.10 12.28
C ALA A 1170 6.57 -3.18 11.39
N CYS A 1171 5.29 -3.47 11.59
CA CYS A 1171 4.54 -4.44 10.80
C CYS A 1171 3.34 -3.76 10.14
N SER A 1172 3.27 -3.87 8.82
CA SER A 1172 2.18 -3.31 8.00
C SER A 1172 1.43 -4.42 7.27
N THR A 1173 0.14 -4.54 7.56
CA THR A 1173 -0.73 -5.54 6.97
C THR A 1173 -1.75 -4.88 6.06
N ASN A 1174 -1.80 -5.31 4.80
CA ASN A 1174 -2.88 -4.95 3.90
C ASN A 1174 -4.15 -5.73 4.25
N THR A 1175 -5.11 -5.07 4.90
CA THR A 1175 -6.36 -5.71 5.32
C THR A 1175 -7.39 -5.78 4.19
N THR A 1176 -7.09 -5.21 3.01
CA THR A 1176 -7.95 -5.28 1.82
C THR A 1176 -7.49 -6.29 0.79
N ALA A 1177 -6.43 -7.08 1.06
CA ALA A 1177 -5.89 -8.08 0.14
C ALA A 1177 -6.91 -9.15 -0.29
N ALA A 1178 -7.97 -9.34 0.48
CA ALA A 1178 -9.08 -10.24 0.11
C ALA A 1178 -9.97 -9.69 -1.01
N GLY A 1179 -9.87 -8.40 -1.36
CA GLY A 1179 -10.68 -7.75 -2.40
C GLY A 1179 -11.64 -6.67 -1.89
N GLY A 1180 -11.49 -6.19 -0.64
CA GLY A 1180 -12.21 -5.04 -0.10
C GLY A 1180 -12.07 -4.84 1.42
N ASN A 1181 -12.68 -3.78 1.96
CA ASN A 1181 -12.57 -3.31 3.34
C ASN A 1181 -13.91 -3.38 4.08
N ALA A 1182 -14.24 -4.56 4.62
CA ALA A 1182 -15.49 -4.75 5.35
C ALA A 1182 -15.63 -3.87 6.61
N ALA A 1183 -14.51 -3.51 7.27
CA ALA A 1183 -14.55 -2.67 8.47
C ALA A 1183 -15.03 -1.25 8.14
N LEU A 1184 -14.54 -0.69 7.05
CA LEU A 1184 -14.97 0.63 6.57
C LEU A 1184 -16.41 0.60 6.07
N MET A 1185 -16.78 -0.42 5.30
CA MET A 1185 -18.15 -0.58 4.78
C MET A 1185 -19.21 -0.81 5.87
N ALA A 1186 -18.81 -1.28 7.05
CA ALA A 1186 -19.71 -1.44 8.19
C ALA A 1186 -20.04 -0.11 8.90
N GLN A 1187 -19.22 0.93 8.68
CA GLN A 1187 -19.32 2.24 9.35
C GLN A 1187 -20.05 3.30 8.53
N VAL A 1188 -20.24 3.06 7.21
CA VAL A 1188 -20.74 4.04 6.22
C VAL A 1188 -22.11 3.69 5.66
#